data_AF-A0A9R0Q258-F1
#
_entry.id   AF-A0A9R0Q258-F1
#
_cell.length_a   1.000
_cell.length_b   1.000
_cell.length_c   1.000
_cell.angle_alpha   90.00
_cell.angle_beta   90.00
_cell.angle_gamma   90.00
#
_symmetry.space_group_name_H-M   'P 1'
#
loop_
_entity.id
_entity.type
_entity.pdbx_description
1 polymer ?
#
loop_
_entity_poly.entity_id
_entity_poly.type
_entity_poly.pdbx_seq_one_letter_code
_entity_poly.pdbx_strand_id
1 'polypeptide(L)'
;MATPAAAAAAVTLAGKGAVLTPAAVYALSAGVAGPVIDASALQRLSSRAPSPQETPGSLRDLDLAPHESRAAAAVLLNKLLLTANDSSSALVTAATANALAGSLELAAALPPATRDEAAVAAASAPVVVAFAALIDCCATPLARVADAIAALSCEAARGDPTAFDVPASGDGLSDKDEADVGADIKMLLLGSKLVGNGGGASAAMFAKVPAVNGALRESVRALHKKVRVELNAPVKLGKRDASGTGEGKEEALVVLATQLARSLNAMCKQSVARARFCAGSIAEAELREKLAGGVNVDDLKGMLDKVMVDSDAVSVLRGVYNYLLKFRDFLAWEAAVAMAVIEMDSSIEKPQAGGKNEAGSSAEKAQSGGEKVKGDRKSKKKTLGKGSSAVLALLREHATDGKAVPCVNSALIADWGIELSLLFDPKCPKLESLVEKIKEIVESNEVGRLPKIPKGTRDFGREQMAIRERAFSIITSVFKMHGGVALDTPVFELRETLMGKYGEDSKLVYDLADQGGELCSLRYDLTVPFARYVAMNNISAIKRYQIAKVYRRDNPSKGRYREFYQCDFDIAGVYEPMEPDFEVVKVLTELLDKLDIGVYEIKLNHRKLLDGMLEICGVPAEKFRTVCSSIDKLDKLTFEEVKKELVEEKGVSNETAENIGSLVKTKGPPLEVLLELRKEGSKFMENEGSVVALNELEILFKALEKANALDRISFDLSLARGLDYYTGVIYEAVFKGVTQVGSIAAGGRYDKLVGMFSNKQVPAVGVSLGIERVFAIMEQQEKEKNRDPGH
;
A
#
# COMPACT_ATOMS: atom_id res chain seq x y z
N MET A 1 17.35 47.10 -20.65
CA MET A 1 15.89 47.02 -20.40
C MET A 1 15.72 46.49 -18.99
N ALA A 2 15.09 47.28 -18.11
CA ALA A 2 14.86 46.90 -16.73
C ALA A 2 13.94 45.68 -16.65
N THR A 3 14.38 44.63 -15.98
CA THR A 3 13.56 43.47 -15.63
C THR A 3 12.46 43.90 -14.64
N PRO A 4 11.21 43.42 -14.78
CA PRO A 4 10.17 43.68 -13.79
C PRO A 4 10.58 43.03 -12.47
N ALA A 5 10.46 43.75 -11.36
CA ALA A 5 10.61 43.17 -10.03
C ALA A 5 9.62 42.01 -9.89
N ALA A 6 10.13 40.77 -9.81
CA ALA A 6 9.30 39.61 -9.53
C ALA A 6 8.56 39.85 -8.21
N ALA A 7 7.23 39.80 -8.23
CA ALA A 7 6.43 39.88 -7.02
C ALA A 7 6.93 38.81 -6.05
N ALA A 8 7.40 39.21 -4.86
CA ALA A 8 7.86 38.27 -3.85
C ALA A 8 6.73 37.28 -3.54
N ALA A 9 7.00 35.98 -3.64
CA ALA A 9 6.03 34.95 -3.31
C ALA A 9 5.56 35.14 -1.86
N ALA A 10 4.25 34.98 -1.61
CA ALA A 10 3.67 35.15 -0.28
C ALA A 10 3.23 33.79 0.29
N VAL A 11 3.59 33.50 1.54
CA VAL A 11 3.15 32.30 2.28
C VAL A 11 2.09 32.72 3.29
N THR A 12 0.89 32.15 3.16
CA THR A 12 -0.20 32.41 4.11
C THR A 12 -0.06 31.53 5.35
N LEU A 13 -0.13 32.14 6.55
CA LEU A 13 -0.04 31.50 7.86
C LEU A 13 -1.41 31.49 8.55
N ALA A 14 -1.78 30.33 9.09
CA ALA A 14 -3.09 30.02 9.68
C ALA A 14 -4.29 30.26 8.75
N GLY A 15 -5.51 29.85 9.15
CA GLY A 15 -6.75 30.00 8.35
C GLY A 15 -7.50 28.68 8.16
N LYS A 16 -8.83 28.74 7.95
CA LYS A 16 -9.66 27.54 7.72
C LYS A 16 -9.38 27.01 6.30
N GLY A 17 -8.42 26.08 6.19
CA GLY A 17 -7.98 25.49 4.91
C GLY A 17 -6.57 25.88 4.47
N ALA A 18 -5.89 26.79 5.18
CA ALA A 18 -4.48 27.10 4.94
C ALA A 18 -3.58 26.05 5.61
N VAL A 19 -2.64 25.47 4.85
CA VAL A 19 -1.73 24.41 5.32
C VAL A 19 -0.29 24.92 5.19
N LEU A 20 0.41 25.01 6.31
CA LEU A 20 1.84 25.30 6.32
C LEU A 20 2.60 24.05 5.85
N THR A 21 3.32 24.16 4.72
CA THR A 21 4.10 23.07 4.15
C THR A 21 5.59 23.21 4.46
N PRO A 22 6.37 22.13 4.39
CA PRO A 22 7.84 22.17 4.53
C PRO A 22 8.51 23.14 3.55
N ALA A 23 8.05 23.16 2.29
CA ALA A 23 8.52 24.11 1.27
C ALA A 23 8.23 25.57 1.65
N ALA A 24 7.07 25.85 2.23
CA ALA A 24 6.71 27.18 2.71
C ALA A 24 7.57 27.63 3.89
N VAL A 25 7.85 26.73 4.84
CA VAL A 25 8.78 26.98 5.96
C VAL A 25 10.19 27.28 5.43
N TYR A 26 10.66 26.50 4.45
CA TYR A 26 11.95 26.72 3.81
C TYR A 26 12.02 28.06 3.05
N ALA A 27 10.98 28.40 2.28
CA ALA A 27 10.94 29.66 1.53
C ALA A 27 10.97 30.89 2.44
N LEU A 28 10.23 30.85 3.56
CA LEU A 28 10.27 31.89 4.59
C LEU A 28 11.64 31.94 5.29
N SER A 29 12.22 30.79 5.63
CA SER A 29 13.51 30.71 6.31
C SER A 29 14.68 31.16 5.44
N ALA A 30 14.57 31.00 4.13
CA ALA A 30 15.53 31.46 3.14
C ALA A 30 15.33 32.94 2.75
N GLY A 31 14.16 33.53 3.03
CA GLY A 31 13.81 34.88 2.58
C GLY A 31 13.39 34.95 1.11
N VAL A 32 13.01 33.82 0.52
CA VAL A 32 12.50 33.71 -0.86
C VAL A 32 11.01 34.12 -0.92
N ALA A 33 10.29 33.96 0.19
CA ALA A 33 8.90 34.35 0.33
C ALA A 33 8.67 35.21 1.58
N GLY A 34 7.64 36.06 1.53
CA GLY A 34 7.18 36.86 2.67
C GLY A 34 6.00 36.17 3.39
N PRO A 35 5.86 36.35 4.72
CA PRO A 35 4.72 35.84 5.47
C PRO A 35 3.48 36.73 5.28
N VAL A 36 2.32 36.12 5.13
CA VAL A 36 0.99 36.77 5.13
C VAL A 36 0.12 36.05 6.15
N ILE A 37 -0.65 36.77 6.97
CA ILE A 37 -1.57 36.14 7.93
C ILE A 37 -2.95 36.08 7.30
N ASP A 38 -3.61 34.93 7.40
CA ASP A 38 -4.97 34.76 6.88
C ASP A 38 -5.97 35.71 7.55
N ALA A 39 -6.86 36.29 6.73
CA ALA A 39 -7.84 37.28 7.16
C ALA A 39 -8.80 36.72 8.23
N SER A 40 -9.14 35.43 8.20
CA SER A 40 -10.00 34.77 9.18
C SER A 40 -9.27 34.57 10.52
N ALA A 41 -7.94 34.44 10.51
CA ALA A 41 -7.14 34.45 11.73
C ALA A 41 -7.08 35.87 12.33
N LEU A 42 -6.89 36.90 11.49
CA LEU A 42 -6.90 38.31 11.90
C LEU A 42 -8.26 38.76 12.47
N GLN A 43 -9.37 38.31 11.89
CA GLN A 43 -10.71 38.59 12.41
C GLN A 43 -10.96 37.99 13.81
N ARG A 44 -10.40 36.81 14.10
CA ARG A 44 -10.48 36.19 15.44
C ARG A 44 -9.66 36.95 16.48
N LEU A 45 -8.56 37.59 16.07
CA LEU A 45 -7.69 38.36 16.96
C LEU A 45 -8.25 39.75 17.27
N SER A 46 -8.94 40.39 16.31
CA SER A 46 -9.42 41.78 16.45
C SER A 46 -10.64 41.98 17.36
N SER A 47 -11.26 40.91 17.87
CA SER A 47 -12.51 40.98 18.65
C SER A 47 -12.34 40.87 20.18
N ARG A 48 -11.15 41.07 20.77
CA ARG A 48 -10.89 40.73 22.20
C ARG A 48 -10.03 41.77 22.93
N ALA A 49 -10.37 42.05 24.19
CA ALA A 49 -9.69 43.03 25.06
C ALA A 49 -8.33 42.52 25.60
N PRO A 50 -7.34 43.41 25.83
CA PRO A 50 -6.01 43.03 26.30
C PRO A 50 -5.99 42.58 27.77
N SER A 51 -5.17 41.58 28.10
CA SER A 51 -4.89 41.12 29.46
C SER A 51 -3.58 41.73 30.02
N PRO A 52 -3.40 41.77 31.35
CA PRO A 52 -2.17 42.29 31.95
C PRO A 52 -0.96 41.37 31.66
N GLN A 53 0.20 41.99 31.45
CA GLN A 53 1.48 41.33 31.16
C GLN A 53 2.13 40.79 32.46
N GLU A 54 2.74 39.61 32.39
CA GLU A 54 3.61 39.04 33.44
C GLU A 54 5.05 38.88 32.95
N THR A 55 6.00 38.87 33.90
CA THR A 55 7.46 38.83 33.64
C THR A 55 7.94 37.57 32.93
N PRO A 56 8.96 37.67 32.06
CA PRO A 56 9.34 36.60 31.13
C PRO A 56 10.03 35.41 31.81
N GLY A 57 9.73 34.20 31.33
CA GLY A 57 10.58 33.02 31.50
C GLY A 57 11.59 32.95 30.37
N SER A 58 12.87 32.74 30.69
CA SER A 58 13.96 32.64 29.72
C SER A 58 13.72 31.46 28.74
N LEU A 59 13.66 31.79 27.44
CA LEU A 59 13.95 30.83 26.37
C LEU A 59 15.43 30.46 26.51
N ARG A 60 15.74 29.16 26.55
CA ARG A 60 17.13 28.67 26.61
C ARG A 60 17.95 29.28 25.46
N ASP A 61 19.19 29.66 25.75
CA ASP A 61 20.19 30.13 24.78
C ASP A 61 20.51 29.02 23.77
N LEU A 62 19.69 28.91 22.71
CA LEU A 62 19.99 28.09 21.54
C LEU A 62 20.74 28.97 20.54
N ASP A 63 22.00 28.65 20.30
CA ASP A 63 22.82 29.30 19.27
C ASP A 63 22.32 28.87 17.88
N LEU A 64 21.33 29.60 17.35
CA LEU A 64 20.67 29.36 16.07
C LEU A 64 21.16 30.35 15.02
N ALA A 65 21.43 29.85 13.81
CA ALA A 65 21.71 30.71 12.67
C ALA A 65 20.47 31.53 12.26
N PRO A 66 20.62 32.65 11.52
CA PRO A 66 19.50 33.52 11.16
C PRO A 66 18.36 32.82 10.38
N HIS A 67 18.70 31.86 9.51
CA HIS A 67 17.70 31.10 8.75
C HIS A 67 16.96 30.07 9.62
N GLU A 68 17.65 29.42 10.55
CA GLU A 68 17.05 28.49 11.52
C GLU A 68 16.09 29.23 12.46
N SER A 69 16.49 30.42 12.90
CA SER A 69 15.66 31.32 13.71
C SER A 69 14.37 31.72 12.97
N ARG A 70 14.47 32.08 11.68
CA ARG A 70 13.29 32.39 10.85
C ARG A 70 12.37 31.18 10.66
N ALA A 71 12.92 29.98 10.45
CA ALA A 71 12.14 28.76 10.32
C ALA A 71 11.37 28.45 11.62
N ALA A 72 12.06 28.50 12.76
CA ALA A 72 11.47 28.29 14.08
C ALA A 72 10.37 29.32 14.38
N ALA A 73 10.61 30.60 14.06
CA ALA A 73 9.63 31.67 14.22
C ALA A 73 8.39 31.47 13.34
N ALA A 74 8.55 31.04 12.08
CA ALA A 74 7.42 30.77 11.20
C ALA A 74 6.52 29.63 11.72
N VAL A 75 7.12 28.54 12.21
CA VAL A 75 6.38 27.40 12.79
C VAL A 75 5.70 27.78 14.11
N LEU A 76 6.42 28.49 14.99
CA LEU A 76 5.88 28.98 16.26
C LEU A 76 4.66 29.88 16.01
N LEU A 77 4.78 30.82 15.08
CA LEU A 77 3.71 31.74 14.70
C LEU A 77 2.48 30.98 14.17
N ASN A 78 2.68 30.02 13.27
CA ASN A 78 1.59 29.21 12.75
C ASN A 78 0.86 28.43 13.85
N LYS A 79 1.61 27.83 14.79
CA LYS A 79 1.03 27.12 15.93
C LYS A 79 0.23 28.03 16.85
N LEU A 80 0.77 29.19 17.21
CA LEU A 80 0.08 30.19 18.04
C LEU A 80 -1.25 30.64 17.42
N LEU A 81 -1.26 30.87 16.11
CA LEU A 81 -2.46 31.28 15.37
C LEU A 81 -3.51 30.16 15.22
N LEU A 82 -3.09 28.89 15.25
CA LEU A 82 -3.99 27.72 15.26
C LEU A 82 -4.60 27.46 16.65
N THR A 83 -3.87 27.78 17.72
CA THR A 83 -4.26 27.48 19.11
C THR A 83 -5.14 28.52 19.78
N ALA A 84 -5.24 29.73 19.22
CA ALA A 84 -5.91 30.89 19.81
C ALA A 84 -7.44 30.72 19.93
N ASN A 85 -7.88 29.77 20.76
CA ASN A 85 -9.26 29.67 21.26
C ASN A 85 -9.43 30.29 22.64
N ASP A 86 -8.37 30.51 23.42
CA ASP A 86 -8.46 31.26 24.67
C ASP A 86 -7.16 32.03 24.94
N SER A 87 -7.28 33.35 25.13
CA SER A 87 -6.34 34.19 25.90
C SER A 87 -5.04 34.74 25.27
N SER A 88 -4.98 35.22 24.01
CA SER A 88 -3.92 36.19 23.60
C SER A 88 -4.18 36.84 22.23
N SER A 89 -4.44 38.16 22.15
CA SER A 89 -4.94 38.80 20.92
C SER A 89 -4.14 39.95 20.29
N ALA A 90 -3.13 40.55 20.92
CA ALA A 90 -2.53 41.80 20.39
C ALA A 90 -1.00 41.84 20.24
N LEU A 91 -0.25 40.97 20.94
CA LEU A 91 1.23 41.01 20.94
C LEU A 91 1.88 40.28 19.75
N VAL A 92 1.25 39.21 19.27
CA VAL A 92 1.82 38.24 18.30
C VAL A 92 1.97 38.82 16.89
N THR A 93 1.24 39.88 16.54
CA THR A 93 1.18 40.39 15.16
C THR A 93 2.24 41.45 14.84
N ALA A 94 2.57 42.33 15.79
CA ALA A 94 3.45 43.49 15.54
C ALA A 94 4.95 43.20 15.77
N ALA A 95 5.31 42.44 16.81
CA ALA A 95 6.70 42.09 17.10
C ALA A 95 7.27 41.10 16.06
N THR A 96 6.43 40.21 15.54
CA THR A 96 6.83 39.08 14.69
C THR A 96 6.90 39.44 13.21
N ALA A 97 6.10 40.39 12.74
CA ALA A 97 6.21 40.95 11.38
C ALA A 97 7.57 41.66 11.17
N ASN A 98 8.07 42.34 12.21
CA ASN A 98 9.41 42.94 12.20
C ASN A 98 10.52 41.88 12.31
N ALA A 99 10.30 40.78 13.04
CA ALA A 99 11.27 39.70 13.19
C ALA A 99 11.56 38.95 11.88
N LEU A 100 10.53 38.72 11.08
CA LEU A 100 10.64 38.11 9.75
C LEU A 100 11.23 39.06 8.70
N ALA A 101 11.36 40.36 9.01
CA ALA A 101 11.83 41.43 8.11
C ALA A 101 13.34 41.77 8.21
N GLY A 102 14.13 41.09 9.03
CA GLY A 102 15.60 41.03 8.83
C GLY A 102 16.53 41.47 9.97
N SER A 103 16.09 41.52 11.23
CA SER A 103 17.02 41.70 12.37
C SER A 103 16.50 40.89 13.56
N LEU A 104 17.26 39.91 14.09
CA LEU A 104 16.88 39.29 15.35
C LEU A 104 18.04 38.66 16.14
N GLU A 105 18.12 39.05 17.42
CA GLU A 105 18.45 38.16 18.54
C GLU A 105 17.12 37.69 19.18
N LEU A 106 16.90 36.37 19.23
CA LEU A 106 15.64 35.71 19.60
C LEU A 106 15.13 36.05 21.01
N ALA A 107 16.02 36.40 21.94
CA ALA A 107 15.69 36.69 23.33
C ALA A 107 15.27 38.15 23.58
N ALA A 108 15.68 39.09 22.72
CA ALA A 108 15.49 40.53 22.94
C ALA A 108 14.21 41.12 22.30
N ALA A 109 13.59 40.39 21.35
CA ALA A 109 12.51 40.92 20.50
C ALA A 109 11.09 40.48 20.90
N LEU A 110 10.94 39.54 21.85
CA LEU A 110 9.63 39.11 22.34
C LEU A 110 9.22 39.98 23.56
N PRO A 111 8.09 40.70 23.53
CA PRO A 111 7.57 41.37 24.71
C PRO A 111 7.16 40.33 25.79
N PRO A 112 6.98 40.72 27.06
CA PRO A 112 6.62 39.80 28.14
C PRO A 112 5.42 38.93 27.77
N ALA A 113 5.68 37.62 27.65
CA ALA A 113 4.73 36.62 27.19
C ALA A 113 3.86 36.12 28.36
N THR A 114 2.58 35.84 28.11
CA THR A 114 1.71 35.23 29.13
C THR A 114 2.21 33.82 29.52
N ARG A 115 1.80 33.29 30.69
CA ARG A 115 2.13 31.92 31.12
C ARG A 115 1.78 30.87 30.06
N ASP A 116 0.73 31.11 29.28
CA ASP A 116 0.28 30.24 28.19
C ASP A 116 1.19 30.36 26.96
N GLU A 117 1.70 31.55 26.63
CA GLU A 117 2.66 31.77 25.53
C GLU A 117 4.06 31.17 25.84
N ALA A 118 4.53 31.34 27.08
CA ALA A 118 5.74 30.67 27.57
C ALA A 118 5.55 29.14 27.63
N ALA A 119 4.33 28.67 27.97
CA ALA A 119 3.99 27.26 27.88
C ALA A 119 3.94 26.77 26.44
N VAL A 120 3.44 27.53 25.44
CA VAL A 120 3.48 27.14 24.02
C VAL A 120 4.92 27.05 23.51
N ALA A 121 5.78 28.01 23.85
CA ALA A 121 7.20 27.98 23.51
C ALA A 121 7.94 26.78 24.15
N ALA A 122 7.46 26.31 25.31
CA ALA A 122 8.02 25.18 26.05
C ALA A 122 7.30 23.82 25.83
N ALA A 123 6.09 23.79 25.25
CA ALA A 123 5.23 22.60 25.15
C ALA A 123 5.06 22.07 23.71
N SER A 124 5.75 22.66 22.75
CA SER A 124 6.03 22.03 21.46
C SER A 124 7.29 22.67 20.91
N ALA A 125 8.43 21.99 20.81
CA ALA A 125 9.69 22.52 20.33
C ALA A 125 9.56 22.93 18.86
N PRO A 126 9.24 24.20 18.54
CA PRO A 126 8.99 24.65 17.17
C PRO A 126 10.29 24.58 16.36
N VAL A 127 11.43 24.64 17.06
CA VAL A 127 12.78 24.42 16.55
C VAL A 127 12.90 23.01 15.95
N VAL A 128 12.51 21.95 16.67
CA VAL A 128 12.57 20.56 16.19
C VAL A 128 11.73 20.37 14.93
N VAL A 129 10.48 20.88 14.95
CA VAL A 129 9.57 20.79 13.80
C VAL A 129 10.09 21.62 12.61
N ALA A 130 10.67 22.79 12.87
CA ALA A 130 11.27 23.63 11.83
C ALA A 130 12.48 22.96 11.18
N PHE A 131 13.42 22.40 11.95
CA PHE A 131 14.53 21.64 11.39
C PHE A 131 14.05 20.43 10.59
N ALA A 132 13.09 19.66 11.11
CA ALA A 132 12.52 18.54 10.38
C ALA A 132 11.86 18.98 9.06
N ALA A 133 11.22 20.16 9.02
CA ALA A 133 10.68 20.75 7.80
C ALA A 133 11.78 21.19 6.80
N LEU A 134 12.89 21.76 7.28
CA LEU A 134 14.04 22.08 6.42
C LEU A 134 14.64 20.81 5.81
N ILE A 135 14.81 19.76 6.62
CA ILE A 135 15.30 18.45 6.16
C ILE A 135 14.36 17.85 5.12
N ASP A 136 13.05 17.84 5.38
CA ASP A 136 12.04 17.29 4.48
C ASP A 136 12.00 18.02 3.12
N CYS A 137 12.05 19.36 3.15
CA CYS A 137 12.07 20.19 1.95
C CYS A 137 13.30 19.90 1.08
N CYS A 138 14.46 19.67 1.69
CA CYS A 138 15.68 19.32 0.98
C CYS A 138 15.67 17.84 0.50
N ALA A 139 15.21 16.90 1.32
CA ALA A 139 15.36 15.47 1.05
C ALA A 139 14.37 14.96 -0.01
N THR A 140 13.14 15.49 -0.03
CA THR A 140 12.08 15.09 -0.95
C THR A 140 12.46 15.19 -2.44
N PRO A 141 12.92 16.35 -2.96
CA PRO A 141 13.33 16.45 -4.36
C PRO A 141 14.60 15.63 -4.63
N LEU A 142 15.56 15.63 -3.69
CA LEU A 142 16.82 14.91 -3.86
C LEU A 142 16.65 13.40 -3.99
N ALA A 143 15.65 12.80 -3.32
CA ALA A 143 15.36 11.37 -3.48
C ALA A 143 14.99 11.03 -4.94
N ARG A 144 14.18 11.87 -5.61
CA ARG A 144 13.80 11.68 -7.02
C ARG A 144 14.94 11.96 -7.98
N VAL A 145 15.71 13.01 -7.72
CA VAL A 145 16.93 13.30 -8.48
C VAL A 145 17.93 12.16 -8.35
N ALA A 146 18.05 11.53 -7.18
CA ALA A 146 18.98 10.43 -6.96
C ALA A 146 18.67 9.19 -7.81
N ASP A 147 17.39 8.88 -8.05
CA ASP A 147 17.01 7.81 -8.97
C ASP A 147 17.38 8.16 -10.42
N ALA A 148 17.17 9.42 -10.80
CA ALA A 148 17.51 9.92 -12.12
C ALA A 148 19.02 9.91 -12.40
N ILE A 149 19.83 10.31 -11.42
CA ILE A 149 21.29 10.25 -11.50
C ILE A 149 21.77 8.80 -11.48
N ALA A 150 21.17 7.91 -10.69
CA ALA A 150 21.51 6.49 -10.71
C ALA A 150 21.25 5.86 -12.08
N ALA A 151 20.15 6.23 -12.77
CA ALA A 151 19.89 5.84 -14.15
C ALA A 151 20.95 6.40 -15.11
N LEU A 152 21.34 7.67 -14.97
CA LEU A 152 22.37 8.29 -15.81
C LEU A 152 23.75 7.65 -15.61
N SER A 153 24.12 7.35 -14.37
CA SER A 153 25.34 6.60 -14.03
C SER A 153 25.29 5.18 -14.61
N CYS A 154 24.11 4.54 -14.65
CA CYS A 154 23.94 3.24 -15.30
C CYS A 154 24.21 3.32 -16.80
N GLU A 155 23.75 4.37 -17.48
CA GLU A 155 24.08 4.61 -18.90
C GLU A 155 25.58 4.80 -19.11
N ALA A 156 26.21 5.68 -18.32
CA ALA A 156 27.65 5.97 -18.38
C ALA A 156 28.50 4.71 -18.14
N ALA A 157 28.08 3.87 -17.20
CA ALA A 157 28.71 2.60 -16.85
C ALA A 157 28.35 1.41 -17.76
N ARG A 158 27.44 1.62 -18.74
CA ARG A 158 26.85 0.55 -19.57
C ARG A 158 26.27 -0.58 -18.72
N GLY A 159 25.65 -0.24 -17.59
CA GLY A 159 25.14 -1.16 -16.57
C GLY A 159 24.09 -2.13 -17.10
N ASP A 160 23.88 -3.21 -16.36
CA ASP A 160 22.86 -4.21 -16.68
C ASP A 160 21.48 -3.74 -16.17
N PRO A 161 20.50 -3.50 -17.07
CA PRO A 161 19.18 -3.02 -16.66
C PRO A 161 18.37 -4.09 -15.90
N THR A 162 18.76 -5.37 -15.93
CA THR A 162 18.10 -6.42 -15.15
C THR A 162 18.35 -6.27 -13.65
N ALA A 163 19.35 -5.49 -13.24
CA ALA A 163 19.57 -5.11 -11.84
C ALA A 163 18.38 -4.38 -11.20
N PHE A 164 17.44 -3.88 -12.02
CA PHE A 164 16.23 -3.18 -11.59
C PHE A 164 14.95 -4.03 -11.72
N ASP A 165 15.07 -5.33 -12.06
CA ASP A 165 13.95 -6.27 -12.12
C ASP A 165 13.54 -6.74 -10.71
N VAL A 166 12.99 -5.82 -9.92
CA VAL A 166 12.45 -6.13 -8.60
C VAL A 166 11.01 -6.62 -8.74
N PRO A 167 10.70 -7.88 -8.40
CA PRO A 167 9.33 -8.37 -8.44
C PRO A 167 8.52 -7.71 -7.32
N ALA A 168 7.45 -6.99 -7.69
CA ALA A 168 6.40 -6.64 -6.74
C ALA A 168 5.69 -7.93 -6.31
N SER A 169 6.16 -8.57 -5.23
CA SER A 169 5.48 -9.72 -4.65
C SER A 169 4.14 -9.25 -4.10
N GLY A 170 3.05 -9.67 -4.76
CA GLY A 170 1.68 -9.32 -4.38
C GLY A 170 1.19 -9.96 -3.08
N ASP A 171 2.10 -10.56 -2.31
CA ASP A 171 1.93 -11.16 -0.98
C ASP A 171 2.13 -10.14 0.16
N GLY A 172 2.57 -8.91 -0.15
CA GLY A 172 2.82 -7.86 0.84
C GLY A 172 4.17 -7.98 1.57
N LEU A 173 5.05 -8.88 1.12
CA LEU A 173 6.42 -9.04 1.67
C LEU A 173 7.49 -8.34 0.83
N SER A 174 7.16 -7.82 -0.36
CA SER A 174 8.07 -6.98 -1.16
C SER A 174 8.05 -5.55 -0.65
N ASP A 175 9.23 -4.96 -0.52
CA ASP A 175 9.38 -3.54 -0.25
C ASP A 175 8.87 -2.77 -1.48
N LYS A 176 7.77 -2.03 -1.26
CA LYS A 176 7.12 -1.24 -2.31
C LYS A 176 8.05 -0.15 -2.85
N ASP A 177 8.79 0.52 -1.96
CA ASP A 177 9.67 1.61 -2.35
C ASP A 177 10.86 1.09 -3.19
N GLU A 178 11.37 -0.10 -2.89
CA GLU A 178 12.38 -0.79 -3.70
C GLU A 178 11.84 -1.13 -5.11
N ALA A 179 10.65 -1.71 -5.20
CA ALA A 179 10.02 -2.05 -6.48
C ALA A 179 9.70 -0.80 -7.33
N ASP A 180 9.22 0.27 -6.69
CA ASP A 180 8.93 1.55 -7.33
C ASP A 180 10.22 2.18 -7.89
N VAL A 181 11.35 2.14 -7.16
CA VAL A 181 12.66 2.60 -7.68
C VAL A 181 13.08 1.81 -8.91
N GLY A 182 13.01 0.47 -8.84
CA GLY A 182 13.38 -0.39 -9.96
C GLY A 182 12.57 -0.07 -11.21
N ALA A 183 11.26 0.11 -11.06
CA ALA A 183 10.37 0.51 -12.14
C ALA A 183 10.73 1.89 -12.72
N ASP A 184 10.92 2.90 -11.87
CA ASP A 184 11.22 4.27 -12.28
C ASP A 184 12.57 4.36 -13.02
N ILE A 185 13.61 3.66 -12.56
CA ILE A 185 14.91 3.64 -13.24
C ILE A 185 14.82 2.96 -14.60
N LYS A 186 14.12 1.82 -14.71
CA LYS A 186 13.88 1.17 -16.00
C LYS A 186 13.16 2.09 -16.97
N MET A 187 12.26 2.94 -16.46
CA MET A 187 11.57 3.92 -17.26
C MET A 187 12.52 4.98 -17.83
N LEU A 188 13.44 5.47 -17.03
CA LEU A 188 14.46 6.41 -17.48
C LEU A 188 15.38 5.80 -18.56
N LEU A 189 15.73 4.52 -18.40
CA LEU A 189 16.60 3.76 -19.32
C LEU A 189 15.89 3.27 -20.59
N LEU A 190 14.57 3.46 -20.71
CA LEU A 190 13.79 2.90 -21.80
C LEU A 190 14.28 3.40 -23.17
N GLY A 191 14.60 2.45 -24.06
CA GLY A 191 15.10 2.73 -25.41
C GLY A 191 16.62 2.91 -25.52
N SER A 192 17.35 2.76 -24.41
CA SER A 192 18.81 2.78 -24.43
C SER A 192 19.40 1.62 -25.22
N LYS A 193 20.48 1.90 -25.96
CA LYS A 193 21.35 0.92 -26.62
C LYS A 193 22.73 0.82 -25.97
N LEU A 194 22.91 1.49 -24.82
CA LEU A 194 24.17 1.54 -24.09
C LEU A 194 24.21 0.53 -22.95
N VAL A 195 23.13 0.47 -22.16
CA VAL A 195 22.93 -0.51 -21.07
C VAL A 195 22.82 -1.94 -21.60
N GLY A 196 23.13 -2.93 -20.77
CA GLY A 196 23.13 -4.36 -21.09
C GLY A 196 24.40 -4.86 -21.80
N ASN A 197 25.39 -3.97 -22.02
CA ASN A 197 26.68 -4.30 -22.62
C ASN A 197 27.85 -4.30 -21.61
N GLY A 198 27.58 -4.06 -20.32
CA GLY A 198 28.56 -4.08 -19.25
C GLY A 198 28.88 -5.51 -18.79
N GLY A 199 30.13 -5.76 -18.42
CA GLY A 199 30.52 -7.04 -17.79
C GLY A 199 29.99 -7.18 -16.37
N GLY A 200 30.24 -8.34 -15.73
CA GLY A 200 29.69 -8.68 -14.41
C GLY A 200 29.98 -7.68 -13.27
N ALA A 201 31.10 -6.94 -13.34
CA ALA A 201 31.42 -5.89 -12.38
C ALA A 201 30.42 -4.71 -12.42
N SER A 202 29.87 -4.40 -13.60
CA SER A 202 28.85 -3.36 -13.76
C SER A 202 27.51 -3.82 -13.18
N ALA A 203 27.12 -5.08 -13.43
CA ALA A 203 25.90 -5.66 -12.83
C ALA A 203 25.91 -5.61 -11.29
N ALA A 204 27.04 -5.97 -10.66
CA ALA A 204 27.18 -5.92 -9.21
C ALA A 204 27.09 -4.50 -8.62
N MET A 205 27.51 -3.48 -9.37
CA MET A 205 27.46 -2.07 -8.94
C MET A 205 26.03 -1.53 -8.85
N PHE A 206 25.16 -1.93 -9.79
CA PHE A 206 23.77 -1.46 -9.85
C PHE A 206 22.78 -2.34 -9.11
N ALA A 207 23.12 -3.60 -8.79
CA ALA A 207 22.25 -4.54 -8.09
C ALA A 207 21.72 -4.04 -6.73
N LYS A 208 22.47 -3.17 -6.03
CA LYS A 208 22.05 -2.61 -4.73
C LYS A 208 21.23 -1.33 -4.85
N VAL A 209 21.10 -0.75 -6.04
CA VAL A 209 20.43 0.55 -6.25
C VAL A 209 18.97 0.50 -5.82
N PRO A 210 18.14 -0.49 -6.22
CA PRO A 210 16.75 -0.52 -5.80
C PRO A 210 16.60 -0.48 -4.27
N ALA A 211 17.31 -1.35 -3.56
CA ALA A 211 17.20 -1.46 -2.11
C ALA A 211 17.66 -0.19 -1.36
N VAL A 212 18.79 0.40 -1.76
CA VAL A 212 19.34 1.57 -1.05
C VAL A 212 18.55 2.84 -1.36
N ASN A 213 18.18 3.07 -2.62
CA ASN A 213 17.33 4.20 -2.99
C ASN A 213 15.89 4.01 -2.44
N GLY A 214 15.39 2.78 -2.39
CA GLY A 214 14.10 2.43 -1.79
C GLY A 214 14.05 2.79 -0.30
N ALA A 215 15.07 2.39 0.47
CA ALA A 215 15.21 2.76 1.88
C ALA A 215 15.28 4.30 2.10
N LEU A 216 15.91 5.04 1.18
CA LEU A 216 15.87 6.51 1.20
C LEU A 216 14.44 7.03 0.98
N ARG A 217 13.74 6.55 -0.06
CA ARG A 217 12.35 6.97 -0.35
C ARG A 217 11.41 6.68 0.82
N GLU A 218 11.52 5.50 1.43
CA GLU A 218 10.73 5.12 2.60
C GLU A 218 11.00 6.09 3.76
N SER A 219 12.27 6.34 4.08
CA SER A 219 12.68 7.23 5.18
C SER A 219 12.18 8.67 4.97
N VAL A 220 12.31 9.19 3.73
CA VAL A 220 11.81 10.51 3.35
C VAL A 220 10.28 10.56 3.44
N ARG A 221 9.57 9.56 2.94
CA ARG A 221 8.10 9.47 3.00
C ARG A 221 7.59 9.46 4.43
N ALA A 222 8.23 8.69 5.31
CA ALA A 222 7.87 8.60 6.72
C ALA A 222 8.07 9.94 7.44
N LEU A 223 9.21 10.61 7.22
CA LEU A 223 9.47 11.95 7.75
C LEU A 223 8.46 12.96 7.21
N HIS A 224 8.22 12.99 5.89
CA HIS A 224 7.28 13.90 5.22
C HIS A 224 5.87 13.82 5.83
N LYS A 225 5.36 12.59 6.01
CA LYS A 225 4.05 12.35 6.62
C LYS A 225 3.97 12.93 8.03
N LYS A 226 4.99 12.69 8.86
CA LYS A 226 5.01 13.16 10.24
C LYS A 226 5.16 14.68 10.32
N VAL A 227 6.07 15.28 9.55
CA VAL A 227 6.31 16.72 9.52
C VAL A 227 5.05 17.48 9.11
N ARG A 228 4.32 17.04 8.07
CA ARG A 228 3.07 17.71 7.65
C ARG A 228 2.02 17.76 8.76
N VAL A 229 1.89 16.66 9.51
CA VAL A 229 0.97 16.58 10.65
C VAL A 229 1.42 17.55 11.74
N GLU A 230 2.69 17.51 12.14
CA GLU A 230 3.18 18.34 13.25
C GLU A 230 3.24 19.84 12.92
N LEU A 231 3.46 20.23 11.66
CA LEU A 231 3.43 21.63 11.22
C LEU A 231 2.06 22.29 11.42
N ASN A 232 0.99 21.51 11.27
CA ASN A 232 -0.39 22.00 11.26
C ASN A 232 -1.21 21.53 12.47
N ALA A 233 -0.60 20.78 13.40
CA ALA A 233 -1.27 20.33 14.62
C ALA A 233 -1.45 21.50 15.61
N PRO A 234 -2.65 21.67 16.19
CA PRO A 234 -2.86 22.61 17.29
C PRO A 234 -2.15 22.11 18.57
N VAL A 235 -1.61 23.04 19.36
CA VAL A 235 -1.06 22.77 20.69
C VAL A 235 -2.21 22.62 21.69
N LYS A 236 -2.23 21.54 22.49
CA LYS A 236 -3.18 21.39 23.60
C LYS A 236 -2.59 22.02 24.85
N LEU A 237 -3.11 23.18 25.26
CA LEU A 237 -2.77 23.81 26.53
C LEU A 237 -3.55 23.11 27.66
N GLY A 238 -2.93 22.12 28.29
CA GLY A 238 -3.47 21.42 29.47
C GLY A 238 -2.43 21.46 30.59
N LYS A 239 -2.89 21.49 31.85
CA LYS A 239 -2.04 21.35 33.05
C LYS A 239 -1.02 20.25 32.80
N ARG A 240 0.27 20.51 33.07
CA ARG A 240 1.28 19.45 33.12
C ARG A 240 0.76 18.37 34.07
N ASP A 241 0.17 17.31 33.52
CA ASP A 241 0.04 16.07 34.24
C ASP A 241 1.47 15.62 34.53
N ALA A 242 1.72 15.19 35.76
CA ALA A 242 3.03 14.73 36.22
C ALA A 242 3.53 13.45 35.50
N SER A 243 3.00 13.14 34.30
CA SER A 243 3.19 11.91 33.53
C SER A 243 3.81 12.11 32.12
N GLY A 244 4.32 13.29 31.76
CA GLY A 244 5.26 13.43 30.62
C GLY A 244 4.72 13.17 29.20
N THR A 245 3.41 13.17 28.98
CA THR A 245 2.78 12.70 27.72
C THR A 245 3.00 13.58 26.47
N GLY A 246 3.74 14.69 26.57
CA GLY A 246 4.12 15.56 25.43
C GLY A 246 5.43 15.20 24.73
N GLU A 247 6.32 14.43 25.38
CA GLU A 247 7.71 14.20 24.94
C GLU A 247 7.83 13.27 23.72
N GLY A 248 6.87 12.36 23.49
CA GLY A 248 7.00 11.34 22.44
C GLY A 248 6.85 11.84 20.98
N LYS A 249 6.30 13.04 20.73
CA LYS A 249 6.10 13.54 19.35
C LYS A 249 7.38 14.08 18.72
N GLU A 250 8.18 14.79 19.49
CA GLU A 250 9.48 15.35 19.07
C GLU A 250 10.51 14.23 18.95
N GLU A 251 10.50 13.31 19.90
CA GLU A 251 11.31 12.10 19.86
C GLU A 251 11.05 11.31 18.56
N ALA A 252 9.78 11.16 18.16
CA ALA A 252 9.44 10.52 16.89
C ALA A 252 10.02 11.23 15.65
N LEU A 253 10.06 12.57 15.63
CA LEU A 253 10.68 13.33 14.53
C LEU A 253 12.20 13.11 14.50
N VAL A 254 12.85 13.11 15.67
CA VAL A 254 14.29 12.84 15.81
C VAL A 254 14.59 11.41 15.34
N VAL A 255 13.81 10.41 15.76
CA VAL A 255 13.97 9.01 15.32
C VAL A 255 13.89 8.89 13.80
N LEU A 256 12.88 9.51 13.17
CA LEU A 256 12.72 9.49 11.72
C LEU A 256 13.87 10.20 11.00
N ALA A 257 14.33 11.34 11.50
CA ALA A 257 15.48 12.05 10.92
C ALA A 257 16.79 11.26 11.07
N THR A 258 17.00 10.59 12.21
CA THR A 258 18.14 9.70 12.43
C THR A 258 18.10 8.50 11.50
N GLN A 259 16.91 7.93 11.24
CA GLN A 259 16.75 6.87 10.24
C GLN A 259 17.09 7.37 8.83
N LEU A 260 16.63 8.56 8.47
CA LEU A 260 17.02 9.22 7.22
C LEU A 260 18.54 9.40 7.12
N ALA A 261 19.24 9.77 8.20
CA ALA A 261 20.70 9.90 8.20
C ALA A 261 21.42 8.58 7.86
N ARG A 262 20.90 7.44 8.32
CA ARG A 262 21.45 6.12 7.95
C ARG A 262 21.26 5.82 6.47
N SER A 263 20.08 6.11 5.94
CA SER A 263 19.76 5.95 4.51
C SER A 263 20.63 6.89 3.65
N LEU A 264 20.82 8.15 4.07
CA LEU A 264 21.72 9.11 3.42
C LEU A 264 23.17 8.62 3.40
N ASN A 265 23.68 8.05 4.50
CA ASN A 265 25.03 7.47 4.54
C ASN A 265 25.22 6.34 3.51
N ALA A 266 24.24 5.44 3.40
CA ALA A 266 24.26 4.38 2.41
C ALA A 266 24.24 4.97 0.97
N MET A 267 23.40 5.97 0.75
CA MET A 267 23.29 6.69 -0.52
C MET A 267 24.57 7.42 -0.92
N CYS A 268 25.20 8.17 -0.01
CA CYS A 268 26.48 8.84 -0.26
C CYS A 268 27.57 7.85 -0.67
N LYS A 269 27.71 6.75 0.09
CA LYS A 269 28.70 5.69 -0.22
C LYS A 269 28.46 5.08 -1.60
N GLN A 270 27.20 4.80 -1.93
CA GLN A 270 26.87 4.20 -3.21
C GLN A 270 27.01 5.19 -4.38
N SER A 271 26.65 6.45 -4.18
CA SER A 271 26.81 7.53 -5.16
C SER A 271 28.28 7.73 -5.52
N VAL A 272 29.17 7.81 -4.51
CA VAL A 272 30.62 7.90 -4.74
C VAL A 272 31.17 6.63 -5.40
N ALA A 273 30.69 5.44 -5.01
CA ALA A 273 31.10 4.19 -5.65
C ALA A 273 30.72 4.15 -7.14
N ARG A 274 29.49 4.57 -7.50
CA ARG A 274 29.04 4.67 -8.89
C ARG A 274 29.83 5.72 -9.68
N ALA A 275 30.10 6.89 -9.08
CA ALA A 275 30.92 7.93 -9.71
C ALA A 275 32.34 7.42 -10.02
N ARG A 276 33.01 6.78 -9.05
CA ARG A 276 34.34 6.19 -9.23
C ARG A 276 34.33 5.08 -10.30
N PHE A 277 33.29 4.25 -10.32
CA PHE A 277 33.12 3.21 -11.34
C PHE A 277 32.98 3.81 -12.75
N CYS A 278 32.17 4.86 -12.90
CA CYS A 278 32.02 5.59 -14.16
C CYS A 278 33.36 6.20 -14.60
N ALA A 279 34.07 6.88 -13.70
CA ALA A 279 35.39 7.47 -13.97
C ALA A 279 36.43 6.43 -14.43
N GLY A 280 36.32 5.17 -13.97
CA GLY A 280 37.16 4.07 -14.43
C GLY A 280 37.09 3.79 -15.94
N SER A 281 36.03 4.23 -16.61
CA SER A 281 35.85 4.08 -18.07
C SER A 281 36.57 5.16 -18.89
N ILE A 282 37.18 6.15 -18.24
CA ILE A 282 37.93 7.23 -18.89
C ILE A 282 39.32 6.72 -19.31
N ALA A 283 39.65 6.89 -20.60
CA ALA A 283 40.91 6.44 -21.17
C ALA A 283 42.13 7.19 -20.60
N GLU A 284 42.01 8.51 -20.45
CA GLU A 284 43.08 9.38 -19.93
C GLU A 284 43.41 9.06 -18.47
N ALA A 285 44.63 8.55 -18.23
CA ALA A 285 45.05 8.05 -16.93
C ALA A 285 45.11 9.13 -15.84
N GLU A 286 45.64 10.31 -16.17
CA GLU A 286 45.77 11.43 -15.22
C GLU A 286 44.39 11.94 -14.76
N LEU A 287 43.45 12.07 -15.71
CA LEU A 287 42.08 12.48 -15.39
C LEU A 287 41.34 11.42 -14.55
N ARG A 288 41.49 10.14 -14.91
CA ARG A 288 40.91 9.02 -14.17
C ARG A 288 41.41 8.95 -12.72
N GLU A 289 42.69 9.19 -12.48
CA GLU A 289 43.27 9.22 -11.13
C GLU A 289 42.74 10.40 -10.30
N LYS A 290 42.69 11.60 -10.90
CA LYS A 290 42.14 12.80 -10.24
C LYS A 290 40.66 12.62 -9.85
N LEU A 291 39.85 12.03 -10.72
CA LEU A 291 38.43 11.78 -10.45
C LEU A 291 38.20 10.65 -9.43
N ALA A 292 39.12 9.68 -9.34
CA ALA A 292 39.07 8.61 -8.34
C ALA A 292 39.42 9.11 -6.92
N GLY A 293 40.36 10.07 -6.81
CA GLY A 293 40.85 10.62 -5.54
C GLY A 293 40.09 11.84 -5.00
N GLY A 294 39.24 12.49 -5.79
CA GLY A 294 38.66 13.80 -5.46
C GLY A 294 37.64 13.87 -4.32
N VAL A 295 37.20 12.73 -3.76
CA VAL A 295 36.07 12.68 -2.82
C VAL A 295 36.36 11.75 -1.64
N ASN A 296 36.52 12.32 -0.43
CA ASN A 296 36.74 11.57 0.81
C ASN A 296 35.41 11.14 1.44
N VAL A 297 35.24 9.83 1.65
CA VAL A 297 34.03 9.22 2.23
C VAL A 297 34.21 8.97 3.73
N ASP A 298 35.44 9.02 4.25
CA ASP A 298 35.74 8.69 5.66
C ASP A 298 35.16 9.74 6.63
N ASP A 299 35.08 11.00 6.18
CA ASP A 299 34.48 12.11 6.95
C ASP A 299 32.99 11.87 7.25
N LEU A 300 32.30 11.07 6.43
CA LEU A 300 30.88 10.75 6.60
C LEU A 300 30.61 9.84 7.81
N LYS A 301 31.57 8.98 8.16
CA LYS A 301 31.44 8.11 9.33
C LYS A 301 31.44 8.95 10.60
N GLY A 302 32.39 9.88 10.72
CA GLY A 302 32.47 10.80 11.86
C GLY A 302 31.24 11.70 12.00
N MET A 303 30.64 12.15 10.88
CA MET A 303 29.39 12.90 10.91
C MET A 303 28.21 12.03 11.39
N LEU A 304 28.11 10.79 10.93
CA LEU A 304 27.04 9.88 11.33
C LEU A 304 27.16 9.49 12.80
N ASP A 305 28.37 9.17 13.26
CA ASP A 305 28.62 8.79 14.67
C ASP A 305 28.21 9.92 15.62
N LYS A 306 28.48 11.19 15.25
CA LYS A 306 28.00 12.36 16.00
C LYS A 306 26.47 12.41 16.07
N VAL A 307 25.77 12.21 14.95
CA VAL A 307 24.30 12.19 14.90
C VAL A 307 23.72 11.04 15.75
N MET A 308 24.41 9.91 15.84
CA MET A 308 23.93 8.71 16.56
C MET A 308 24.17 8.76 18.07
N VAL A 309 25.17 9.50 18.53
CA VAL A 309 25.60 9.55 19.94
C VAL A 309 25.03 10.78 20.66
N ASP A 310 24.67 11.83 19.93
CA ASP A 310 24.14 13.04 20.54
C ASP A 310 22.75 12.81 21.16
N SER A 311 22.52 13.45 22.30
CA SER A 311 21.28 13.39 23.07
C SER A 311 20.42 14.65 22.91
N ASP A 312 20.99 15.72 22.35
CA ASP A 312 20.26 16.95 22.05
C ASP A 312 19.56 16.87 20.69
N ALA A 313 18.23 16.96 20.70
CA ALA A 313 17.40 16.84 19.50
C ALA A 313 17.76 17.86 18.40
N VAL A 314 18.12 19.09 18.78
CA VAL A 314 18.45 20.16 17.83
C VAL A 314 19.80 19.89 17.18
N SER A 315 20.79 19.48 17.96
CA SER A 315 22.12 19.08 17.48
C SER A 315 22.03 17.89 16.53
N VAL A 316 21.26 16.85 16.87
CA VAL A 316 20.99 15.70 15.99
C VAL A 316 20.42 16.17 14.65
N LEU A 317 19.34 16.95 14.67
CA LEU A 317 18.68 17.41 13.45
C LEU A 317 19.55 18.34 12.60
N ARG A 318 20.30 19.26 13.22
CA ARG A 318 21.29 20.09 12.53
C ARG A 318 22.38 19.22 11.88
N GLY A 319 22.82 18.18 12.57
CA GLY A 319 23.73 17.17 12.04
C GLY A 319 23.16 16.47 10.79
N VAL A 320 21.89 16.03 10.84
CA VAL A 320 21.19 15.41 9.69
C VAL A 320 21.05 16.40 8.52
N TYR A 321 20.70 17.65 8.79
CA TYR A 321 20.61 18.69 7.76
C TYR A 321 21.96 18.92 7.06
N ASN A 322 23.05 19.03 7.83
CA ASN A 322 24.40 19.14 7.27
C ASN A 322 24.81 17.90 6.47
N TYR A 323 24.38 16.72 6.91
CA TYR A 323 24.58 15.47 6.19
C TYR A 323 23.88 15.47 4.83
N LEU A 324 22.67 16.01 4.77
CA LEU A 324 21.88 16.14 3.55
C LEU A 324 22.52 17.12 2.55
N LEU A 325 23.12 18.20 3.03
CA LEU A 325 23.91 19.10 2.19
C LEU A 325 25.13 18.38 1.58
N LYS A 326 25.81 17.52 2.34
CA LYS A 326 26.89 16.68 1.81
C LYS A 326 26.38 15.66 0.79
N PHE A 327 25.24 15.03 1.06
CA PHE A 327 24.60 14.13 0.09
C PHE A 327 24.32 14.81 -1.25
N ARG A 328 23.81 16.05 -1.22
CA ARG A 328 23.62 16.87 -2.42
C ARG A 328 24.93 17.04 -3.20
N ASP A 329 26.02 17.36 -2.54
CA ASP A 329 27.33 17.55 -3.18
C ASP A 329 27.85 16.25 -3.83
N PHE A 330 27.71 15.10 -3.15
CA PHE A 330 28.10 13.81 -3.74
C PHE A 330 27.22 13.44 -4.93
N LEU A 331 25.92 13.73 -4.86
CA LEU A 331 24.99 13.46 -5.93
C LEU A 331 25.29 14.33 -7.17
N ALA A 332 25.62 15.61 -6.95
CA ALA A 332 26.07 16.52 -8.00
C ALA A 332 27.38 16.05 -8.63
N TRP A 333 28.32 15.57 -7.82
CA TRP A 333 29.57 14.99 -8.31
C TRP A 333 29.34 13.75 -9.17
N GLU A 334 28.47 12.82 -8.73
CA GLU A 334 28.09 11.65 -9.51
C GLU A 334 27.50 12.06 -10.86
N ALA A 335 26.58 13.03 -10.87
CA ALA A 335 25.97 13.56 -12.07
C ALA A 335 27.01 14.17 -13.03
N ALA A 336 27.95 14.97 -12.52
CA ALA A 336 29.01 15.58 -13.30
C ALA A 336 29.95 14.53 -13.93
N VAL A 337 30.33 13.50 -13.18
CA VAL A 337 31.18 12.40 -13.69
C VAL A 337 30.44 11.58 -14.74
N ALA A 338 29.17 11.21 -14.50
CA ALA A 338 28.38 10.48 -15.49
C ALA A 338 28.21 11.29 -16.78
N MET A 339 27.93 12.60 -16.67
CA MET A 339 27.86 13.53 -17.80
C MET A 339 29.19 13.59 -18.56
N ALA A 340 30.32 13.69 -17.86
CA ALA A 340 31.66 13.72 -18.46
C ALA A 340 31.98 12.46 -19.25
N VAL A 341 31.69 11.28 -18.69
CA VAL A 341 31.90 10.00 -19.38
C VAL A 341 31.07 9.92 -20.66
N ILE A 342 29.81 10.37 -20.62
CA ILE A 342 28.94 10.39 -21.79
C ILE A 342 29.42 11.41 -22.84
N GLU A 343 29.89 12.58 -22.41
CA GLU A 343 30.40 13.62 -23.30
C GLU A 343 31.74 13.25 -23.95
N MET A 344 32.58 12.46 -23.29
CA MET A 344 33.83 11.96 -23.86
C MET A 344 33.64 10.86 -24.91
N ASP A 345 32.53 10.12 -24.87
CA ASP A 345 32.27 9.02 -25.80
C ASP A 345 31.66 9.52 -27.12
N SER A 346 32.52 9.62 -28.14
CA SER A 346 32.13 10.03 -29.50
C SER A 346 31.12 9.10 -30.19
N SER A 347 30.93 7.87 -29.69
CA SER A 347 30.00 6.88 -30.24
C SER A 347 28.55 7.11 -29.77
N ILE A 348 28.31 7.99 -28.80
CA ILE A 348 26.98 8.29 -28.25
C ILE A 348 26.32 9.42 -29.05
N GLU A 349 25.03 9.25 -29.31
CA GLU A 349 24.18 10.34 -29.83
C GLU A 349 23.85 11.30 -28.69
N LYS A 350 24.34 12.54 -28.80
CA LYS A 350 24.22 13.56 -27.78
C LYS A 350 23.00 14.44 -28.04
N PRO A 351 22.25 14.88 -27.01
CA PRO A 351 21.15 15.81 -27.20
C PRO A 351 21.68 17.14 -27.81
N GLN A 352 21.00 17.64 -28.85
CA GLN A 352 21.30 18.93 -29.47
C GLN A 352 20.68 20.06 -28.62
N ALA A 353 21.42 21.14 -28.40
CA ALA A 353 20.90 22.33 -27.74
C ALA A 353 19.90 23.04 -28.67
N GLY A 354 18.62 23.10 -28.28
CA GLY A 354 17.63 24.00 -28.90
C GLY A 354 16.75 23.46 -30.03
N GLY A 355 16.26 22.22 -29.96
CA GLY A 355 15.21 21.71 -30.85
C GLY A 355 13.94 21.33 -30.08
N LYS A 356 12.80 21.97 -30.38
CA LYS A 356 11.48 21.52 -29.90
C LYS A 356 11.28 20.06 -30.31
N ASN A 357 11.07 19.16 -29.34
CA ASN A 357 10.57 17.81 -29.61
C ASN A 357 9.12 17.95 -30.08
N GLU A 358 8.90 17.98 -31.39
CA GLU A 358 7.57 17.77 -31.95
C GLU A 358 7.17 16.31 -31.73
N ALA A 359 6.10 16.14 -30.96
CA ALA A 359 5.38 14.89 -30.85
C ALA A 359 4.61 14.62 -32.16
N GLY A 360 4.82 13.43 -32.72
CA GLY A 360 3.91 12.81 -33.66
C GLY A 360 4.19 13.07 -35.15
N SER A 361 4.67 12.05 -35.85
CA SER A 361 3.86 11.51 -36.94
C SER A 361 4.26 10.07 -37.26
N SER A 362 3.20 9.33 -37.56
CA SER A 362 3.13 7.94 -37.95
C SER A 362 3.83 7.66 -39.28
N ALA A 363 4.10 6.37 -39.46
CA ALA A 363 4.55 5.72 -40.69
C ALA A 363 3.91 6.25 -41.98
N GLU A 364 4.73 6.47 -42.99
CA GLU A 364 4.38 6.20 -44.39
C GLU A 364 5.56 5.53 -45.11
N LYS A 365 5.29 4.35 -45.67
CA LYS A 365 6.13 3.67 -46.64
C LYS A 365 6.00 4.40 -47.97
N ALA A 366 7.12 4.71 -48.61
CA ALA A 366 7.16 4.90 -50.07
C ALA A 366 8.28 4.04 -50.65
N GLN A 367 7.91 3.11 -51.52
CA GLN A 367 8.81 2.41 -52.44
C GLN A 367 9.23 3.39 -53.55
N SER A 368 10.54 3.51 -53.79
CA SER A 368 11.04 3.78 -55.13
C SER A 368 12.45 3.20 -55.26
N GLY A 369 12.64 2.33 -56.26
CA GLY A 369 13.93 1.73 -56.58
C GLY A 369 14.95 2.76 -57.09
N GLY A 370 16.22 2.49 -56.80
CA GLY A 370 17.37 3.24 -57.29
C GLY A 370 18.66 2.59 -56.78
N GLU A 371 19.61 2.39 -57.67
CA GLU A 371 20.81 1.56 -57.53
C GLU A 371 21.72 1.88 -56.34
N LYS A 372 22.35 0.81 -55.82
CA LYS A 372 23.41 0.86 -54.81
C LYS A 372 24.67 1.52 -55.36
N VAL A 373 24.99 2.72 -54.86
CA VAL A 373 26.37 3.21 -54.80
C VAL A 373 26.92 2.91 -53.41
N LYS A 374 27.99 2.09 -53.35
CA LYS A 374 28.77 1.81 -52.14
C LYS A 374 29.50 3.10 -51.71
N GLY A 375 29.04 3.74 -50.65
CA GLY A 375 29.74 4.81 -49.93
C GLY A 375 29.74 4.50 -48.43
N ASP A 376 30.82 4.88 -47.75
CA ASP A 376 31.23 4.54 -46.38
C ASP A 376 30.14 4.20 -45.35
N ARG A 377 30.36 3.10 -44.61
CA ARG A 377 29.60 2.77 -43.39
C ARG A 377 29.89 3.84 -42.31
N LYS A 378 29.08 4.90 -42.27
CA LYS A 378 28.92 5.76 -41.08
C LYS A 378 28.51 4.85 -39.92
N SER A 379 29.34 4.72 -38.89
CA SER A 379 28.99 3.94 -37.69
C SER A 379 27.71 4.54 -37.07
N LYS A 380 26.70 3.69 -36.83
CA LYS A 380 25.44 4.12 -36.21
C LYS A 380 25.73 4.47 -34.75
N LYS A 381 25.56 5.74 -34.35
CA LYS A 381 25.71 6.18 -32.96
C LYS A 381 24.74 5.43 -32.05
N LYS A 382 25.18 5.14 -30.82
CA LYS A 382 24.36 4.49 -29.79
C LYS A 382 23.49 5.54 -29.11
N THR A 383 22.22 5.23 -28.89
CA THR A 383 21.25 6.13 -28.23
C THR A 383 21.14 5.82 -26.75
N LEU A 384 21.04 6.88 -25.94
CA LEU A 384 20.64 6.81 -24.53
C LEU A 384 19.15 6.46 -24.40
N GLY A 385 18.73 6.07 -23.20
CA GLY A 385 17.34 5.99 -22.82
C GLY A 385 16.65 7.34 -23.00
N LYS A 386 15.37 7.34 -23.39
CA LYS A 386 14.64 8.59 -23.65
C LYS A 386 14.56 9.47 -22.40
N GLY A 387 14.35 8.86 -21.24
CA GLY A 387 14.26 9.55 -19.96
C GLY A 387 15.61 10.05 -19.46
N SER A 388 16.62 9.17 -19.45
CA SER A 388 17.99 9.52 -19.08
C SER A 388 18.57 10.60 -20.01
N SER A 389 18.23 10.59 -21.29
CA SER A 389 18.62 11.64 -22.25
C SER A 389 17.96 12.98 -21.96
N ALA A 390 16.67 13.00 -21.59
CA ALA A 390 15.97 14.24 -21.21
C ALA A 390 16.53 14.84 -19.92
N VAL A 391 16.81 14.00 -18.91
CA VAL A 391 17.49 14.42 -17.68
C VAL A 391 18.88 14.97 -17.98
N LEU A 392 19.68 14.26 -18.77
CA LEU A 392 21.02 14.71 -19.18
C LEU A 392 20.97 16.08 -19.88
N ALA A 393 19.98 16.31 -20.75
CA ALA A 393 19.83 17.58 -21.44
C ALA A 393 19.61 18.75 -20.46
N LEU A 394 18.75 18.59 -19.45
CA LEU A 394 18.50 19.61 -18.43
C LEU A 394 19.72 19.87 -17.55
N LEU A 395 20.41 18.81 -17.11
CA LEU A 395 21.63 18.94 -16.32
C LEU A 395 22.73 19.66 -17.10
N ARG A 396 22.90 19.29 -18.38
CA ARG A 396 23.88 19.89 -19.28
C ARG A 396 23.56 21.35 -19.57
N GLU A 397 22.30 21.68 -19.86
CA GLU A 397 21.86 23.05 -20.09
C GLU A 397 22.19 23.96 -18.91
N HIS A 398 21.97 23.48 -17.68
CA HIS A 398 22.31 24.21 -16.46
C HIS A 398 23.83 24.37 -16.31
N ALA A 399 24.58 23.26 -16.39
CA ALA A 399 26.02 23.24 -16.12
C ALA A 399 26.87 23.99 -17.17
N THR A 400 26.35 24.20 -18.38
CA THR A 400 27.07 24.91 -19.45
C THR A 400 26.46 26.25 -19.84
N ASP A 401 25.37 26.68 -19.19
CA ASP A 401 24.60 27.86 -19.60
C ASP A 401 24.19 27.80 -21.09
N GLY A 402 23.84 26.59 -21.56
CA GLY A 402 23.48 26.30 -22.94
C GLY A 402 24.64 26.37 -23.97
N LYS A 403 25.88 26.59 -23.52
CA LYS A 403 27.06 26.70 -24.42
C LYS A 403 27.57 25.32 -24.85
N ALA A 404 28.31 25.31 -25.96
CA ALA A 404 28.99 24.12 -26.43
C ALA A 404 30.02 23.64 -25.40
N VAL A 405 30.05 22.33 -25.14
CA VAL A 405 30.97 21.71 -24.19
C VAL A 405 32.39 21.76 -24.78
N PRO A 406 33.36 22.41 -24.14
CA PRO A 406 34.77 22.39 -24.57
C PRO A 406 35.38 21.00 -24.32
N CYS A 407 36.69 20.84 -24.57
CA CYS A 407 37.38 19.60 -24.20
C CYS A 407 37.21 19.34 -22.68
N VAL A 408 36.61 18.20 -22.34
CA VAL A 408 36.28 17.85 -20.96
C VAL A 408 37.57 17.52 -20.21
N ASN A 409 37.84 18.25 -19.13
CA ASN A 409 39.02 18.10 -18.27
C ASN A 409 38.62 18.13 -16.79
N SER A 410 39.57 17.91 -15.87
CA SER A 410 39.27 17.84 -14.43
C SER A 410 38.68 19.13 -13.85
N ALA A 411 39.08 20.30 -14.37
CA ALA A 411 38.56 21.59 -13.92
C ALA A 411 37.10 21.77 -14.34
N LEU A 412 36.76 21.45 -15.59
CA LEU A 412 35.39 21.54 -16.10
C LEU A 412 34.44 20.59 -15.35
N ILE A 413 34.88 19.38 -15.00
CA ILE A 413 34.06 18.44 -14.22
C ILE A 413 33.84 18.96 -12.80
N ALA A 414 34.84 19.61 -12.21
CA ALA A 414 34.69 20.27 -10.91
C ALA A 414 33.69 21.43 -10.98
N ASP A 415 33.78 22.28 -12.02
CA ASP A 415 32.84 23.37 -12.27
C ASP A 415 31.41 22.84 -12.44
N TRP A 416 31.22 21.77 -13.21
CA TRP A 416 29.92 21.10 -13.34
C TRP A 416 29.41 20.56 -12.00
N GLY A 417 30.27 19.98 -11.17
CA GLY A 417 29.90 19.53 -9.83
C GLY A 417 29.37 20.68 -8.95
N ILE A 418 29.99 21.85 -9.04
CA ILE A 418 29.55 23.06 -8.31
C ILE A 418 28.19 23.54 -8.85
N GLU A 419 28.06 23.71 -10.16
CA GLU A 419 26.81 24.18 -10.79
C GLU A 419 25.64 23.22 -10.54
N LEU A 420 25.89 21.91 -10.61
CA LEU A 420 24.86 20.92 -10.31
C LEU A 420 24.49 20.87 -8.82
N SER A 421 25.43 21.13 -7.91
CA SER A 421 25.09 21.26 -6.48
C SER A 421 24.20 22.48 -6.23
N LEU A 422 24.42 23.58 -6.96
CA LEU A 422 23.53 24.75 -6.94
C LEU A 422 22.16 24.44 -7.56
N LEU A 423 22.09 23.68 -8.65
CA LEU A 423 20.83 23.20 -9.22
C LEU A 423 20.02 22.36 -8.23
N PHE A 424 20.70 21.54 -7.44
CA PHE A 424 20.08 20.64 -6.47
C PHE A 424 19.73 21.32 -5.14
N ASP A 425 20.00 22.62 -5.00
CA ASP A 425 19.56 23.41 -3.85
C ASP A 425 18.07 23.78 -3.99
N PRO A 426 17.23 23.58 -2.96
CA PRO A 426 15.81 23.99 -2.99
C PRO A 426 15.59 25.49 -3.23
N LYS A 427 16.60 26.34 -3.05
CA LYS A 427 16.53 27.76 -3.43
C LYS A 427 16.53 27.97 -4.95
N CYS A 428 16.97 26.98 -5.73
CA CYS A 428 17.03 27.06 -7.18
C CYS A 428 15.66 26.73 -7.80
N PRO A 429 15.00 27.68 -8.50
CA PRO A 429 13.69 27.41 -9.11
C PRO A 429 13.74 26.32 -10.20
N LYS A 430 14.91 26.08 -10.80
CA LYS A 430 15.10 25.05 -11.83
C LYS A 430 15.04 23.62 -11.26
N LEU A 431 15.20 23.44 -9.95
CA LEU A 431 15.08 22.12 -9.31
C LEU A 431 13.66 21.55 -9.45
N GLU A 432 12.65 22.39 -9.24
CA GLU A 432 11.25 21.98 -9.35
C GLU A 432 10.92 21.54 -10.77
N SER A 433 11.38 22.29 -11.78
CA SER A 433 11.24 21.92 -13.19
C SER A 433 11.93 20.59 -13.53
N LEU A 434 13.11 20.32 -12.97
CA LEU A 434 13.79 19.04 -13.15
C LEU A 434 12.99 17.89 -12.53
N VAL A 435 12.49 18.06 -11.30
CA VAL A 435 11.70 17.05 -10.60
C VAL A 435 10.37 16.78 -11.31
N GLU A 436 9.68 17.81 -11.78
CA GLU A 436 8.46 17.69 -12.58
C GLU A 436 8.72 16.95 -13.89
N LYS A 437 9.84 17.23 -14.57
CA LYS A 437 10.20 16.51 -15.79
C LYS A 437 10.49 15.04 -15.52
N ILE A 438 11.21 14.72 -14.44
CA ILE A 438 11.45 13.33 -14.03
C ILE A 438 10.12 12.62 -13.78
N LYS A 439 9.20 13.28 -13.06
CA LYS A 439 7.86 12.76 -12.78
C LYS A 439 7.07 12.51 -14.07
N GLU A 440 7.02 13.47 -14.99
CA GLU A 440 6.37 13.32 -16.30
C GLU A 440 6.94 12.14 -17.08
N ILE A 441 8.26 11.94 -17.09
CA ILE A 441 8.91 10.83 -17.79
C ILE A 441 8.50 9.48 -17.18
N VAL A 442 8.47 9.38 -15.86
CA VAL A 442 8.08 8.16 -15.15
C VAL A 442 6.58 7.86 -15.35
N GLU A 443 5.73 8.88 -15.35
CA GLU A 443 4.27 8.76 -15.50
C GLU A 443 3.81 8.58 -16.96
N SER A 444 4.52 9.15 -17.94
CA SER A 444 4.14 9.16 -19.37
C SER A 444 4.13 7.78 -20.06
N ASN A 445 4.49 6.70 -19.35
CA ASN A 445 4.50 5.34 -19.88
C ASN A 445 3.39 4.42 -19.34
N GLU A 446 2.26 4.96 -18.91
CA GLU A 446 1.00 4.19 -18.98
C GLU A 446 0.70 3.72 -20.42
N VAL A 447 1.28 4.39 -21.44
CA VAL A 447 1.07 4.10 -22.88
C VAL A 447 1.86 2.88 -23.40
N GLY A 448 2.97 2.50 -22.75
CA GLY A 448 3.83 1.38 -23.21
C GLY A 448 3.61 0.05 -22.49
N ARG A 449 2.73 -0.01 -21.48
CA ARG A 449 2.30 -1.29 -20.91
C ARG A 449 1.46 -2.02 -21.95
N LEU A 450 1.84 -3.25 -22.29
CA LEU A 450 0.91 -4.16 -22.97
C LEU A 450 -0.40 -4.17 -22.16
N PRO A 451 -1.56 -3.92 -22.77
CA PRO A 451 -2.84 -3.97 -22.07
C PRO A 451 -2.93 -5.28 -21.29
N LYS A 452 -3.01 -5.15 -19.97
CA LYS A 452 -3.01 -6.28 -19.05
C LYS A 452 -4.02 -6.03 -17.95
N ILE A 453 -4.86 -7.02 -17.74
CA ILE A 453 -5.81 -7.05 -16.63
C ILE A 453 -5.09 -7.30 -15.30
N PRO A 454 -5.61 -6.78 -14.17
CA PRO A 454 -5.07 -7.08 -12.84
C PRO A 454 -4.93 -8.59 -12.61
N LYS A 455 -3.84 -9.00 -11.92
CA LYS A 455 -3.57 -10.42 -11.64
C LYS A 455 -4.78 -11.04 -10.94
N GLY A 456 -5.24 -12.19 -11.45
CA GLY A 456 -6.37 -12.93 -10.89
C GLY A 456 -7.75 -12.38 -11.27
N THR A 457 -7.84 -11.47 -12.23
CA THR A 457 -9.10 -11.00 -12.85
C THR A 457 -9.21 -11.52 -14.29
N ARG A 458 -10.40 -11.44 -14.89
CA ARG A 458 -10.68 -11.97 -16.24
C ARG A 458 -11.74 -11.12 -16.96
N ASP A 459 -11.55 -10.97 -18.26
CA ASP A 459 -12.61 -10.54 -19.18
C ASP A 459 -13.43 -11.75 -19.63
N PHE A 460 -14.70 -11.53 -19.96
CA PHE A 460 -15.62 -12.55 -20.44
C PHE A 460 -16.12 -12.19 -21.84
N GLY A 461 -15.83 -13.03 -22.82
CA GLY A 461 -16.26 -12.85 -24.21
C GLY A 461 -17.67 -13.37 -24.46
N ARG A 462 -18.10 -13.32 -25.73
CA ARG A 462 -19.48 -13.67 -26.15
C ARG A 462 -19.95 -15.05 -25.67
N GLU A 463 -19.16 -16.09 -25.89
CA GLU A 463 -19.52 -17.48 -25.52
C GLU A 463 -19.67 -17.64 -24.00
N GLN A 464 -18.73 -17.07 -23.25
CA GLN A 464 -18.73 -17.12 -21.79
C GLN A 464 -19.91 -16.34 -21.22
N MET A 465 -20.22 -15.16 -21.77
CA MET A 465 -21.35 -14.35 -21.33
C MET A 465 -22.69 -15.05 -21.58
N ALA A 466 -22.87 -15.74 -22.71
CA ALA A 466 -24.09 -16.49 -22.98
C ALA A 466 -24.34 -17.59 -21.93
N ILE A 467 -23.29 -18.31 -21.52
CA ILE A 467 -23.37 -19.33 -20.46
C ILE A 467 -23.73 -18.69 -19.12
N ARG A 468 -23.06 -17.58 -18.78
CA ARG A 468 -23.29 -16.84 -17.53
C ARG A 468 -24.72 -16.34 -17.43
N GLU A 469 -25.24 -15.72 -18.49
CA GLU A 469 -26.62 -15.22 -18.53
C GLU A 469 -27.66 -16.33 -18.34
N ARG A 470 -27.49 -17.48 -19.01
CA ARG A 470 -28.40 -18.63 -18.83
C ARG A 470 -28.38 -19.14 -17.39
N ALA A 471 -27.20 -19.33 -16.82
CA ALA A 471 -27.05 -19.78 -15.44
C ALA A 471 -27.65 -18.77 -14.43
N PHE A 472 -27.35 -17.47 -14.57
CA PHE A 472 -27.93 -16.44 -13.71
C PHE A 472 -29.45 -16.35 -13.83
N SER A 473 -30.01 -16.58 -15.01
CA SER A 473 -31.46 -16.65 -15.21
C SER A 473 -32.08 -17.83 -14.44
N ILE A 474 -31.47 -19.01 -14.50
CA ILE A 474 -31.93 -20.20 -13.74
C ILE A 474 -31.88 -19.91 -12.24
N ILE A 475 -30.74 -19.40 -11.76
CA ILE A 475 -30.51 -19.10 -10.34
C ILE A 475 -31.51 -18.07 -9.82
N THR A 476 -31.70 -16.98 -10.56
CA THR A 476 -32.66 -15.92 -10.21
C THR A 476 -34.09 -16.45 -10.18
N SER A 477 -34.45 -17.33 -11.12
CA SER A 477 -35.78 -17.95 -11.17
C SER A 477 -36.04 -18.81 -9.93
N VAL A 478 -35.08 -19.63 -9.51
CA VAL A 478 -35.19 -20.44 -8.29
C VAL A 478 -35.29 -19.56 -7.06
N PHE A 479 -34.41 -18.57 -6.89
CA PHE A 479 -34.46 -17.67 -5.74
C PHE A 479 -35.79 -16.93 -5.62
N LYS A 480 -36.36 -16.46 -6.73
CA LYS A 480 -37.69 -15.82 -6.74
C LYS A 480 -38.82 -16.78 -6.44
N MET A 481 -38.73 -18.03 -6.90
CA MET A 481 -39.72 -19.08 -6.61
C MET A 481 -39.86 -19.34 -5.10
N HIS A 482 -38.74 -19.23 -4.36
CA HIS A 482 -38.72 -19.35 -2.90
C HIS A 482 -39.01 -18.02 -2.18
N GLY A 483 -39.42 -16.96 -2.89
CA GLY A 483 -39.79 -15.67 -2.30
C GLY A 483 -38.60 -14.77 -1.95
N GLY A 484 -37.41 -15.03 -2.49
CA GLY A 484 -36.24 -14.19 -2.31
C GLY A 484 -36.39 -12.84 -3.01
N VAL A 485 -36.16 -11.76 -2.25
CA VAL A 485 -36.10 -10.39 -2.78
C VAL A 485 -34.67 -10.04 -3.17
N ALA A 486 -34.48 -9.39 -4.32
CA ALA A 486 -33.16 -8.96 -4.75
C ALA A 486 -32.60 -7.88 -3.82
N LEU A 487 -31.33 -8.01 -3.43
CA LEU A 487 -30.56 -6.99 -2.74
C LEU A 487 -29.30 -6.66 -3.55
N ASP A 488 -28.92 -5.39 -3.57
CA ASP A 488 -27.59 -4.98 -3.99
C ASP A 488 -26.99 -4.04 -2.94
N THR A 489 -25.68 -4.13 -2.77
CA THR A 489 -24.91 -3.33 -1.82
C THR A 489 -23.72 -2.69 -2.55
N PRO A 490 -23.15 -1.59 -2.03
CA PRO A 490 -21.93 -1.02 -2.58
C PRO A 490 -20.81 -2.07 -2.72
N VAL A 491 -19.93 -1.87 -3.71
CA VAL A 491 -18.80 -2.78 -3.94
C VAL A 491 -17.72 -2.68 -2.86
N PHE A 492 -17.64 -1.52 -2.20
CA PHE A 492 -16.78 -1.28 -1.04
C PHE A 492 -17.63 -0.95 0.19
N GLU A 493 -17.17 -1.39 1.35
CA GLU A 493 -17.73 -1.09 2.65
C GLU A 493 -16.71 -0.26 3.44
N LEU A 494 -17.13 0.37 4.54
CA LEU A 494 -16.19 0.93 5.50
C LEU A 494 -15.25 -0.17 5.99
N ARG A 495 -13.95 0.11 6.08
CA ARG A 495 -12.94 -0.88 6.47
C ARG A 495 -13.29 -1.57 7.79
N GLU A 496 -13.77 -0.81 8.77
CA GLU A 496 -14.22 -1.31 10.08
C GLU A 496 -15.40 -2.29 10.01
N THR A 497 -16.23 -2.21 8.95
CA THR A 497 -17.35 -3.14 8.75
C THR A 497 -16.84 -4.56 8.47
N LEU A 498 -15.71 -4.67 7.76
CA LEU A 498 -15.13 -5.94 7.32
C LEU A 498 -14.09 -6.49 8.30
N MET A 499 -13.43 -5.63 9.09
CA MET A 499 -12.37 -6.06 10.01
C MET A 499 -12.90 -6.91 11.17
N GLY A 500 -12.19 -8.00 11.47
CA GLY A 500 -12.49 -8.88 12.61
C GLY A 500 -13.67 -9.84 12.40
N LYS A 501 -14.23 -9.92 11.19
CA LYS A 501 -15.34 -10.84 10.85
C LYS A 501 -14.89 -12.15 10.22
N TYR A 502 -13.73 -12.15 9.57
CA TYR A 502 -13.24 -13.25 8.73
C TYR A 502 -12.06 -14.02 9.33
N GLY A 503 -11.72 -13.80 10.61
CA GLY A 503 -10.56 -14.46 11.23
C GLY A 503 -9.26 -14.15 10.48
N GLU A 504 -8.48 -15.20 10.17
CA GLU A 504 -7.21 -15.11 9.42
C GLU A 504 -7.38 -14.54 8.00
N ASP A 505 -8.53 -14.78 7.37
CA ASP A 505 -8.84 -14.32 6.02
C ASP A 505 -9.00 -12.80 5.92
N SER A 506 -9.11 -12.09 7.04
CA SER A 506 -9.16 -10.62 7.08
C SER A 506 -7.94 -9.97 6.41
N LYS A 507 -6.79 -10.67 6.37
CA LYS A 507 -5.56 -10.19 5.69
C LYS A 507 -5.68 -10.17 4.16
N LEU A 508 -6.68 -10.86 3.62
CA LEU A 508 -6.89 -11.02 2.18
C LEU A 508 -7.86 -9.98 1.61
N VAL A 509 -8.31 -9.01 2.40
CA VAL A 509 -9.20 -7.94 1.95
C VAL A 509 -8.43 -6.91 1.12
N TYR A 510 -9.06 -6.36 0.08
CA TYR A 510 -8.51 -5.25 -0.71
C TYR A 510 -8.88 -3.91 -0.06
N ASP A 511 -7.88 -3.15 0.40
CA ASP A 511 -8.08 -1.79 0.91
C ASP A 511 -7.98 -0.76 -0.22
N LEU A 512 -8.82 0.27 -0.18
CA LEU A 512 -8.71 1.44 -1.05
C LEU A 512 -7.61 2.38 -0.54
N ALA A 513 -7.04 3.18 -1.45
CA ALA A 513 -6.04 4.17 -1.08
C ALA A 513 -6.65 5.28 -0.22
N ASP A 514 -5.92 5.73 0.80
CA ASP A 514 -6.31 6.88 1.61
C ASP A 514 -6.17 8.18 0.79
N GLN A 515 -7.30 8.82 0.54
CA GLN A 515 -7.42 10.08 -0.19
C GLN A 515 -7.90 11.23 0.71
N GLY A 516 -7.78 11.10 2.03
CA GLY A 516 -8.20 12.11 3.02
C GLY A 516 -9.69 12.02 3.43
N GLY A 517 -10.33 10.87 3.16
CA GLY A 517 -11.72 10.58 3.51
C GLY A 517 -11.86 9.34 4.39
N GLU A 518 -13.02 8.67 4.31
CA GLU A 518 -13.28 7.42 5.02
C GLU A 518 -12.42 6.29 4.47
N LEU A 519 -11.90 5.43 5.37
CA LEU A 519 -11.16 4.24 4.98
C LEU A 519 -12.13 3.16 4.53
N CYS A 520 -12.04 2.77 3.25
CA CYS A 520 -12.91 1.77 2.65
C CYS A 520 -12.12 0.55 2.15
N SER A 521 -12.82 -0.58 2.06
CA SER A 521 -12.28 -1.84 1.58
C SER A 521 -13.30 -2.53 0.67
N LEU A 522 -12.85 -3.24 -0.36
CA LEU A 522 -13.74 -4.03 -1.23
C LEU A 522 -14.34 -5.19 -0.44
N ARG A 523 -15.62 -5.50 -0.68
CA ARG A 523 -16.32 -6.60 -0.02
C ARG A 523 -15.66 -7.95 -0.32
N TYR A 524 -15.39 -8.71 0.75
CA TYR A 524 -14.79 -10.05 0.70
C TYR A 524 -15.83 -11.14 0.37
N ASP A 525 -17.06 -10.93 0.84
CA ASP A 525 -18.24 -11.75 0.62
C ASP A 525 -19.51 -10.89 0.51
N LEU A 526 -20.68 -11.53 0.42
CA LEU A 526 -21.99 -10.85 0.44
C LEU A 526 -22.72 -10.99 1.79
N THR A 527 -22.30 -11.92 2.65
CA THR A 527 -22.90 -12.17 3.97
C THR A 527 -22.70 -11.01 4.95
N VAL A 528 -21.47 -10.48 5.05
CA VAL A 528 -21.20 -9.36 5.97
C VAL A 528 -21.89 -8.06 5.54
N PRO A 529 -21.85 -7.66 4.24
CA PRO A 529 -22.69 -6.57 3.74
C PRO A 529 -24.19 -6.76 4.03
N PHE A 530 -24.70 -7.99 3.95
CA PHE A 530 -26.08 -8.31 4.29
C PHE A 530 -26.37 -8.14 5.79
N ALA A 531 -25.50 -8.63 6.67
CA ALA A 531 -25.66 -8.46 8.11
C ALA A 531 -25.66 -6.97 8.51
N ARG A 532 -24.76 -6.17 7.92
CA ARG A 532 -24.77 -4.71 8.06
C ARG A 532 -26.07 -4.10 7.53
N TYR A 533 -26.58 -4.55 6.38
CA TYR A 533 -27.84 -4.08 5.80
C TYR A 533 -29.03 -4.31 6.74
N VAL A 534 -29.16 -5.52 7.28
CA VAL A 534 -30.22 -5.89 8.22
C VAL A 534 -30.15 -5.03 9.48
N ALA A 535 -28.96 -4.89 10.06
CA ALA A 535 -28.70 -4.09 11.26
C ALA A 535 -29.02 -2.60 11.04
N MET A 536 -28.46 -1.99 9.99
CA MET A 536 -28.61 -0.56 9.69
C MET A 536 -30.08 -0.17 9.44
N ASN A 537 -30.86 -1.06 8.82
CA ASN A 537 -32.27 -0.81 8.52
C ASN A 537 -33.23 -1.35 9.57
N ASN A 538 -32.74 -1.89 10.70
CA ASN A 538 -33.56 -2.48 11.77
C ASN A 538 -34.54 -3.56 11.27
N ILE A 539 -34.12 -4.39 10.32
CA ILE A 539 -34.96 -5.42 9.73
C ILE A 539 -35.01 -6.63 10.66
N SER A 540 -36.22 -7.09 11.02
CA SER A 540 -36.43 -8.25 11.88
C SER A 540 -36.56 -9.56 11.15
N ALA A 541 -37.02 -9.53 9.88
CA ALA A 541 -37.14 -10.70 9.03
C ALA A 541 -37.04 -10.31 7.55
N ILE A 542 -36.26 -11.05 6.77
CA ILE A 542 -36.11 -10.87 5.32
C ILE A 542 -35.57 -12.15 4.69
N LYS A 543 -36.11 -12.50 3.52
CA LYS A 543 -35.54 -13.49 2.62
C LYS A 543 -35.02 -12.77 1.39
N ARG A 544 -33.73 -12.91 1.11
CA ARG A 544 -33.08 -12.18 0.02
C ARG A 544 -32.23 -13.07 -0.84
N TYR A 545 -31.93 -12.58 -2.04
CA TYR A 545 -30.81 -13.07 -2.83
C TYR A 545 -29.94 -11.92 -3.33
N GLN A 546 -28.65 -12.18 -3.53
CA GLN A 546 -27.71 -11.24 -4.11
C GLN A 546 -26.74 -11.97 -5.04
N ILE A 547 -26.65 -11.51 -6.29
CA ILE A 547 -25.73 -12.04 -7.30
C ILE A 547 -24.76 -10.92 -7.64
N ALA A 548 -23.53 -11.04 -7.17
CA ALA A 548 -22.57 -9.93 -7.25
C ALA A 548 -21.11 -10.42 -7.20
N LYS A 549 -20.21 -9.59 -7.73
CA LYS A 549 -18.76 -9.83 -7.62
C LYS A 549 -18.25 -9.53 -6.22
N VAL A 550 -17.28 -10.32 -5.78
CA VAL A 550 -16.51 -10.18 -4.54
C VAL A 550 -15.01 -10.24 -4.81
N TYR A 551 -14.22 -9.74 -3.85
CA TYR A 551 -12.80 -9.47 -4.05
C TYR A 551 -11.96 -10.06 -2.92
N ARG A 552 -11.05 -10.97 -3.27
CA ARG A 552 -10.16 -11.63 -2.30
C ARG A 552 -8.73 -11.61 -2.83
N ARG A 553 -7.75 -11.15 -2.05
CA ARG A 553 -6.32 -11.09 -2.41
C ARG A 553 -5.62 -12.45 -2.42
N ASP A 554 -6.36 -13.47 -2.79
CA ASP A 554 -5.92 -14.84 -2.79
C ASP A 554 -4.78 -15.09 -3.79
N ASN A 555 -4.09 -16.21 -3.63
CA ASN A 555 -3.12 -16.69 -4.61
C ASN A 555 -3.87 -17.34 -5.78
N PRO A 556 -3.87 -16.73 -6.99
CA PRO A 556 -4.71 -17.21 -8.08
C PRO A 556 -4.26 -18.61 -8.54
N SER A 557 -5.24 -19.50 -8.74
CA SER A 557 -5.05 -20.82 -9.32
C SER A 557 -6.27 -21.16 -10.20
N LYS A 558 -6.30 -22.33 -10.85
CA LYS A 558 -7.41 -22.72 -11.72
C LYS A 558 -8.71 -22.80 -10.89
N GLY A 559 -9.71 -21.97 -11.23
CA GLY A 559 -10.97 -21.89 -10.48
C GLY A 559 -10.91 -21.08 -9.17
N ARG A 560 -9.77 -20.43 -8.87
CA ARG A 560 -9.58 -19.54 -7.71
C ARG A 560 -9.05 -18.19 -8.21
N TYR A 561 -9.93 -17.20 -8.22
CA TYR A 561 -9.68 -15.86 -8.76
C TYR A 561 -9.69 -14.80 -7.66
N ARG A 562 -9.17 -13.61 -7.97
CA ARG A 562 -9.18 -12.47 -7.05
C ARG A 562 -10.46 -11.63 -7.18
N GLU A 563 -11.07 -11.65 -8.36
CA GLU A 563 -12.41 -11.15 -8.62
C GLU A 563 -13.26 -12.31 -9.15
N PHE A 564 -14.41 -12.57 -8.54
CA PHE A 564 -15.35 -13.59 -8.99
C PHE A 564 -16.77 -13.33 -8.47
N TYR A 565 -17.77 -13.96 -9.08
CA TYR A 565 -19.15 -13.87 -8.61
C TYR A 565 -19.43 -14.81 -7.43
N GLN A 566 -20.27 -14.33 -6.52
CA GLN A 566 -21.03 -15.14 -5.58
C GLN A 566 -22.52 -14.99 -5.88
N CYS A 567 -23.29 -16.05 -5.66
CA CYS A 567 -24.74 -16.05 -5.77
C CYS A 567 -25.30 -16.53 -4.44
N ASP A 568 -25.73 -15.59 -3.61
CA ASP A 568 -26.11 -15.86 -2.23
C ASP A 568 -27.64 -15.80 -2.08
N PHE A 569 -28.18 -16.68 -1.26
CA PHE A 569 -29.58 -16.69 -0.83
C PHE A 569 -29.65 -16.91 0.67
N ASP A 570 -30.35 -16.03 1.36
CA ASP A 570 -30.33 -15.96 2.81
C ASP A 570 -31.71 -15.65 3.39
N ILE A 571 -32.00 -16.29 4.51
CA ILE A 571 -33.20 -16.10 5.32
C ILE A 571 -32.73 -15.59 6.67
N ALA A 572 -33.10 -14.36 7.00
CA ALA A 572 -32.89 -13.75 8.31
C ALA A 572 -34.23 -13.56 9.01
N GLY A 573 -34.29 -13.85 10.30
CA GLY A 573 -35.48 -13.70 11.15
C GLY A 573 -35.68 -14.89 12.09
N VAL A 574 -36.63 -14.73 13.02
CA VAL A 574 -36.99 -15.77 13.99
C VAL A 574 -38.11 -16.62 13.39
N TYR A 575 -37.86 -17.93 13.29
CA TYR A 575 -38.74 -18.94 12.70
C TYR A 575 -38.77 -20.18 13.59
N GLU A 576 -39.58 -21.18 13.24
CA GLU A 576 -39.53 -22.48 13.90
C GLU A 576 -38.17 -23.17 13.68
N PRO A 577 -37.70 -24.00 14.64
CA PRO A 577 -36.42 -24.67 14.52
C PRO A 577 -36.29 -25.46 13.22
N MET A 578 -35.17 -25.27 12.52
CA MET A 578 -34.80 -25.96 11.27
C MET A 578 -35.67 -25.68 10.04
N GLU A 579 -36.75 -24.90 10.16
CA GLU A 579 -37.60 -24.52 9.02
C GLU A 579 -36.82 -23.77 7.92
N PRO A 580 -36.13 -22.66 8.21
CA PRO A 580 -35.38 -21.95 7.17
C PRO A 580 -34.12 -22.73 6.72
N ASP A 581 -33.53 -23.57 7.59
CA ASP A 581 -32.40 -24.44 7.22
C ASP A 581 -32.82 -25.49 6.19
N PHE A 582 -33.98 -26.11 6.39
CA PHE A 582 -34.60 -27.00 5.42
C PHE A 582 -34.85 -26.28 4.09
N GLU A 583 -35.43 -25.08 4.14
CA GLU A 583 -35.73 -24.33 2.93
C GLU A 583 -34.45 -24.02 2.14
N VAL A 584 -33.38 -23.54 2.79
CA VAL A 584 -32.12 -23.24 2.11
C VAL A 584 -31.49 -24.49 1.48
N VAL A 585 -31.56 -25.66 2.15
CA VAL A 585 -31.10 -26.92 1.55
C VAL A 585 -31.97 -27.30 0.34
N LYS A 586 -33.29 -27.10 0.39
CA LYS A 586 -34.18 -27.33 -0.77
C LYS A 586 -33.86 -26.39 -1.93
N VAL A 587 -33.67 -25.09 -1.67
CA VAL A 587 -33.22 -24.11 -2.68
C VAL A 587 -31.93 -24.59 -3.34
N LEU A 588 -30.96 -25.07 -2.56
CA LEU A 588 -29.69 -25.58 -3.08
C LEU A 588 -29.88 -26.81 -3.98
N THR A 589 -30.67 -27.81 -3.54
CA THR A 589 -30.94 -29.01 -4.36
C THR A 589 -31.64 -28.66 -5.68
N GLU A 590 -32.70 -27.85 -5.64
CA GLU A 590 -33.43 -27.44 -6.84
C GLU A 590 -32.58 -26.61 -7.80
N LEU A 591 -31.72 -25.76 -7.25
CA LEU A 591 -30.80 -24.94 -8.04
C LEU A 591 -29.77 -25.81 -8.76
N LEU A 592 -29.16 -26.77 -8.07
CA LEU A 592 -28.17 -27.67 -8.67
C LEU A 592 -28.80 -28.63 -9.68
N ASP A 593 -30.01 -29.12 -9.42
CA ASP A 593 -30.75 -29.97 -10.35
C ASP A 593 -31.15 -29.20 -11.62
N LYS A 594 -31.63 -27.95 -11.51
CA LYS A 594 -32.00 -27.12 -12.67
C LYS A 594 -30.81 -26.63 -13.48
N LEU A 595 -29.64 -26.50 -12.87
CA LEU A 595 -28.41 -26.16 -13.59
C LEU A 595 -27.89 -27.33 -14.45
N ASP A 596 -28.34 -28.57 -14.18
CA ASP A 596 -28.02 -29.78 -14.96
C ASP A 596 -26.51 -30.00 -15.18
N ILE A 597 -25.72 -29.76 -14.14
CA ILE A 597 -24.26 -29.87 -14.19
C ILE A 597 -23.73 -31.29 -13.96
N GLY A 598 -24.61 -32.25 -13.64
CA GLY A 598 -24.28 -33.64 -13.34
C GLY A 598 -24.46 -34.00 -11.87
N VAL A 599 -23.87 -35.13 -11.45
CA VAL A 599 -24.04 -35.67 -10.09
C VAL A 599 -23.28 -34.84 -9.06
N TYR A 600 -23.93 -34.52 -7.95
CA TYR A 600 -23.36 -33.81 -6.81
C TYR A 600 -23.77 -34.48 -5.50
N GLU A 601 -23.04 -34.16 -4.44
CA GLU A 601 -23.31 -34.57 -3.06
C GLU A 601 -23.25 -33.33 -2.16
N ILE A 602 -24.23 -33.17 -1.26
CA ILE A 602 -24.25 -32.12 -0.24
C ILE A 602 -23.78 -32.74 1.07
N LYS A 603 -22.57 -32.41 1.46
CA LYS A 603 -22.06 -32.70 2.80
C LYS A 603 -22.75 -31.79 3.79
N LEU A 604 -23.20 -32.34 4.92
CA LEU A 604 -23.88 -31.61 5.96
C LEU A 604 -23.29 -31.97 7.32
N ASN A 605 -23.12 -30.97 8.17
CA ASN A 605 -22.67 -31.10 9.55
C ASN A 605 -23.28 -29.97 10.41
N HIS A 606 -22.96 -29.95 11.70
CA HIS A 606 -23.43 -28.92 12.63
C HIS A 606 -22.31 -28.39 13.51
N ARG A 607 -22.25 -27.06 13.69
CA ARG A 607 -21.15 -26.42 14.43
C ARG A 607 -21.03 -26.91 15.86
N LYS A 608 -22.13 -26.96 16.61
CA LYS A 608 -22.12 -27.47 17.99
C LYS A 608 -21.74 -28.95 18.09
N LEU A 609 -22.00 -29.73 17.04
CA LEU A 609 -21.58 -31.14 17.00
C LEU A 609 -20.08 -31.26 16.75
N LEU A 610 -19.54 -30.41 15.86
CA LEU A 610 -18.08 -30.30 15.67
C LEU A 610 -17.39 -29.82 16.95
N ASP A 611 -17.99 -28.85 17.66
CA ASP A 611 -17.51 -28.36 18.95
C ASP A 611 -17.42 -29.51 19.97
N GLY A 612 -18.52 -30.25 20.15
CA GLY A 612 -18.56 -31.40 21.06
C GLY A 612 -17.66 -32.56 20.63
N MET A 613 -17.53 -32.83 19.33
CA MET A 613 -16.61 -33.85 18.81
C MET A 613 -15.17 -33.60 19.26
N LEU A 614 -14.68 -32.36 19.11
CA LEU A 614 -13.31 -32.01 19.48
C LEU A 614 -13.12 -32.00 21.00
N GLU A 615 -14.12 -31.59 21.76
CA GLU A 615 -14.12 -31.69 23.23
C GLU A 615 -14.03 -33.15 23.69
N ILE A 616 -14.81 -34.04 23.09
CA ILE A 616 -14.78 -35.49 23.36
C ILE A 616 -13.40 -36.11 23.04
N CYS A 617 -12.71 -35.62 22.01
CA CYS A 617 -11.35 -36.04 21.68
C CYS A 617 -10.28 -35.49 22.63
N GLY A 618 -10.63 -34.53 23.50
CA GLY A 618 -9.70 -33.88 24.43
C GLY A 618 -8.93 -32.69 23.82
N VAL A 619 -9.47 -32.03 22.80
CA VAL A 619 -8.86 -30.84 22.21
C VAL A 619 -9.09 -29.62 23.13
N PRO A 620 -8.03 -28.89 23.53
CA PRO A 620 -8.17 -27.66 24.29
C PRO A 620 -8.94 -26.58 23.52
N ALA A 621 -9.80 -25.82 24.19
CA ALA A 621 -10.64 -24.79 23.57
C ALA A 621 -9.85 -23.74 22.78
N GLU A 622 -8.65 -23.38 23.25
CA GLU A 622 -7.74 -22.44 22.57
C GLU A 622 -7.17 -22.96 21.23
N LYS A 623 -7.13 -24.29 21.04
CA LYS A 623 -6.65 -24.93 19.81
C LYS A 623 -7.78 -25.31 18.85
N PHE A 624 -9.02 -25.05 19.22
CA PHE A 624 -10.20 -25.44 18.43
C PHE A 624 -10.08 -25.00 16.96
N ARG A 625 -9.82 -23.71 16.73
CA ARG A 625 -9.74 -23.15 15.36
C ARG A 625 -8.62 -23.77 14.53
N THR A 626 -7.44 -23.92 15.12
CA THR A 626 -6.28 -24.45 14.40
C THR A 626 -6.46 -25.92 14.06
N VAL A 627 -7.13 -26.68 14.93
CA VAL A 627 -7.49 -28.08 14.67
C VAL A 627 -8.56 -28.20 13.58
N CYS A 628 -9.61 -27.38 13.59
CA CYS A 628 -10.60 -27.37 12.49
C CYS A 628 -9.96 -27.03 11.14
N SER A 629 -8.99 -26.11 11.11
CA SER A 629 -8.23 -25.78 9.91
C SER A 629 -7.45 -26.98 9.36
N SER A 630 -6.89 -27.82 10.23
CA SER A 630 -6.21 -29.05 9.81
C SER A 630 -7.21 -30.13 9.34
N ILE A 631 -8.36 -30.28 10.02
CA ILE A 631 -9.42 -31.23 9.62
C ILE A 631 -9.99 -30.88 8.24
N ASP A 632 -10.17 -29.59 7.93
CA ASP A 632 -10.65 -29.15 6.62
C ASP A 632 -9.77 -29.65 5.45
N LYS A 633 -8.47 -29.82 5.70
CA LYS A 633 -7.52 -30.28 4.68
C LYS A 633 -7.68 -31.77 4.33
N LEU A 634 -8.52 -32.54 5.04
CA LEU A 634 -8.83 -33.94 4.71
C LEU A 634 -9.54 -34.09 3.35
N ASP A 635 -9.97 -33.00 2.73
CA ASP A 635 -10.48 -33.00 1.36
C ASP A 635 -9.37 -33.20 0.31
N LYS A 636 -8.12 -32.88 0.66
CA LYS A 636 -6.95 -32.90 -0.24
C LYS A 636 -5.80 -33.74 0.27
N LEU A 637 -5.66 -33.83 1.59
CA LEU A 637 -4.59 -34.54 2.28
C LEU A 637 -5.10 -35.84 2.87
N THR A 638 -4.20 -36.79 3.01
CA THR A 638 -4.46 -38.02 3.76
C THR A 638 -4.54 -37.75 5.25
N PHE A 639 -5.21 -38.64 5.99
CA PHE A 639 -5.29 -38.51 7.44
C PHE A 639 -3.91 -38.53 8.12
N GLU A 640 -2.94 -39.30 7.59
CA GLU A 640 -1.57 -39.34 8.16
C GLU A 640 -0.85 -38.00 8.04
N GLU A 641 -1.04 -37.29 6.91
CA GLU A 641 -0.48 -35.95 6.71
C GLU A 641 -1.13 -34.93 7.67
N VAL A 642 -2.46 -34.99 7.82
CA VAL A 642 -3.19 -34.13 8.76
C VAL A 642 -2.83 -34.45 10.20
N LYS A 643 -2.67 -35.72 10.57
CA LYS A 643 -2.22 -36.16 11.89
C LYS A 643 -0.85 -35.60 12.22
N LYS A 644 0.08 -35.66 11.26
CA LYS A 644 1.42 -35.08 11.41
C LYS A 644 1.35 -33.58 11.68
N GLU A 645 0.53 -32.84 10.93
CA GLU A 645 0.31 -31.40 11.15
C GLU A 645 -0.27 -31.12 12.55
N LEU A 646 -1.29 -31.88 12.97
CA LEU A 646 -1.94 -31.74 14.27
C LEU A 646 -0.94 -31.92 15.43
N VAL A 647 -0.05 -32.91 15.33
CA VAL A 647 0.91 -33.24 16.38
C VAL A 647 2.11 -32.30 16.33
N GLU A 648 2.78 -32.16 15.19
CA GLU A 648 4.06 -31.45 15.07
C GLU A 648 3.89 -29.93 15.04
N GLU A 649 2.85 -29.40 14.38
CA GLU A 649 2.66 -27.95 14.22
C GLU A 649 1.65 -27.37 15.22
N LYS A 650 0.54 -28.06 15.48
CA LYS A 650 -0.52 -27.55 16.38
C LYS A 650 -0.32 -28.00 17.83
N GLY A 651 0.61 -28.92 18.08
CA GLY A 651 0.95 -29.43 19.41
C GLY A 651 -0.21 -30.16 20.09
N VAL A 652 -1.02 -30.88 19.31
CA VAL A 652 -2.05 -31.80 19.82
C VAL A 652 -1.38 -33.13 20.18
N SER A 653 -1.84 -33.84 21.22
CA SER A 653 -1.28 -35.14 21.57
C SER A 653 -1.56 -36.18 20.47
N ASN A 654 -0.69 -37.18 20.33
CA ASN A 654 -0.89 -38.25 19.35
C ASN A 654 -2.20 -39.02 19.61
N GLU A 655 -2.55 -39.25 20.88
CA GLU A 655 -3.80 -39.88 21.29
C GLU A 655 -5.03 -39.07 20.86
N THR A 656 -5.03 -37.75 21.12
CA THR A 656 -6.12 -36.86 20.69
C THR A 656 -6.22 -36.83 19.16
N ALA A 657 -5.10 -36.80 18.44
CA ALA A 657 -5.11 -36.84 16.98
C ALA A 657 -5.71 -38.15 16.44
N GLU A 658 -5.40 -39.30 17.03
CA GLU A 658 -6.00 -40.59 16.68
C GLU A 658 -7.50 -40.63 16.99
N ASN A 659 -7.93 -40.06 18.12
CA ASN A 659 -9.34 -39.93 18.49
C ASN A 659 -10.11 -39.03 17.51
N ILE A 660 -9.51 -37.94 17.04
CA ILE A 660 -10.10 -37.13 15.96
C ILE A 660 -10.25 -37.99 14.71
N GLY A 661 -9.21 -38.74 14.35
CA GLY A 661 -9.18 -39.61 13.18
C GLY A 661 -10.24 -40.70 13.12
N SER A 662 -10.65 -41.24 14.26
CA SER A 662 -11.73 -42.22 14.31
C SER A 662 -13.08 -41.58 14.02
N LEU A 663 -13.34 -40.39 14.57
CA LEU A 663 -14.63 -39.69 14.42
C LEU A 663 -14.80 -39.03 13.05
N VAL A 664 -13.77 -38.37 12.51
CA VAL A 664 -13.86 -37.68 11.20
C VAL A 664 -14.06 -38.63 10.01
N LYS A 665 -13.83 -39.94 10.19
CA LYS A 665 -14.12 -40.96 9.17
C LYS A 665 -15.61 -41.29 9.08
N THR A 666 -16.40 -40.90 10.09
CA THR A 666 -17.84 -41.16 10.16
C THR A 666 -18.57 -40.26 9.17
N LYS A 667 -19.06 -40.87 8.09
CA LYS A 667 -19.88 -40.20 7.09
C LYS A 667 -20.80 -41.18 6.37
N GLY A 668 -21.95 -40.73 5.89
CA GLY A 668 -22.89 -41.60 5.20
C GLY A 668 -24.32 -41.06 5.13
N PRO A 669 -25.30 -41.95 4.91
CA PRO A 669 -26.71 -41.59 4.87
C PRO A 669 -27.15 -40.88 6.17
N PRO A 670 -27.88 -39.75 6.09
CA PRO A 670 -28.09 -38.90 7.26
C PRO A 670 -28.76 -39.57 8.45
N LEU A 671 -29.79 -40.40 8.21
CA LEU A 671 -30.51 -41.10 9.28
C LEU A 671 -29.69 -42.24 9.90
N GLU A 672 -28.84 -42.91 9.12
CA GLU A 672 -27.99 -44.00 9.63
C GLU A 672 -26.92 -43.45 10.57
N VAL A 673 -26.20 -42.40 10.14
CA VAL A 673 -25.18 -41.74 10.96
C VAL A 673 -25.81 -41.10 12.20
N LEU A 674 -27.00 -40.48 12.07
CA LEU A 674 -27.73 -39.93 13.22
C LEU A 674 -28.04 -41.02 14.27
N LEU A 675 -28.48 -42.20 13.84
CA LEU A 675 -28.76 -43.32 14.74
C LEU A 675 -27.48 -43.86 15.40
N GLU A 676 -26.36 -43.92 14.66
CA GLU A 676 -25.06 -44.31 15.20
C GLU A 676 -24.59 -43.36 16.31
N LEU A 677 -24.65 -42.05 16.07
CA LEU A 677 -24.21 -41.04 17.04
C LEU A 677 -25.12 -40.96 18.28
N ARG A 678 -26.39 -41.38 18.14
CA ARG A 678 -27.37 -41.43 19.24
C ARG A 678 -27.42 -42.77 19.99
N LYS A 679 -26.62 -43.75 19.58
CA LYS A 679 -26.61 -45.07 20.21
C LYS A 679 -26.32 -44.97 21.70
N GLU A 680 -26.97 -45.82 22.50
CA GLU A 680 -26.75 -45.89 23.95
C GLU A 680 -25.25 -46.09 24.27
N GLY A 681 -24.72 -45.25 25.17
CA GLY A 681 -23.29 -45.21 25.50
C GLY A 681 -22.43 -44.32 24.59
N SER A 682 -23.02 -43.61 23.63
CA SER A 682 -22.30 -42.61 22.82
C SER A 682 -21.88 -41.40 23.65
N LYS A 683 -20.60 -41.02 23.58
CA LYS A 683 -20.06 -39.81 24.22
C LYS A 683 -20.73 -38.53 23.72
N PHE A 684 -21.29 -38.54 22.51
CA PHE A 684 -22.05 -37.39 21.99
C PHE A 684 -23.35 -37.13 22.76
N MET A 685 -23.92 -38.16 23.41
CA MET A 685 -25.11 -38.01 24.24
C MET A 685 -24.81 -37.45 25.64
N GLU A 686 -23.53 -37.44 26.03
CA GLU A 686 -23.06 -36.85 27.29
C GLU A 686 -22.71 -35.36 27.14
N ASN A 687 -22.56 -34.86 25.90
CA ASN A 687 -22.21 -33.47 25.60
C ASN A 687 -23.47 -32.64 25.24
N GLU A 688 -23.78 -31.62 26.03
CA GLU A 688 -25.01 -30.81 25.86
C GLU A 688 -25.12 -30.17 24.46
N GLY A 689 -24.02 -29.62 23.94
CA GLY A 689 -24.00 -28.99 22.61
C GLY A 689 -24.26 -29.99 21.48
N SER A 690 -23.70 -31.18 21.60
CA SER A 690 -23.91 -32.29 20.66
C SER A 690 -25.35 -32.78 20.68
N VAL A 691 -25.97 -32.92 21.86
CA VAL A 691 -27.38 -33.32 21.98
C VAL A 691 -28.31 -32.31 21.29
N VAL A 692 -28.07 -31.00 21.50
CA VAL A 692 -28.84 -29.95 20.80
C VAL A 692 -28.69 -30.07 19.29
N ALA A 693 -27.46 -30.22 18.80
CA ALA A 693 -27.19 -30.38 17.37
C ALA A 693 -27.88 -31.62 16.79
N LEU A 694 -27.80 -32.76 17.47
CA LEU A 694 -28.42 -34.00 17.01
C LEU A 694 -29.94 -33.89 16.98
N ASN A 695 -30.57 -33.15 17.90
CA ASN A 695 -32.02 -32.88 17.90
C ASN A 695 -32.43 -32.00 16.72
N GLU A 696 -31.68 -30.92 16.47
CA GLU A 696 -31.87 -30.05 15.31
C GLU A 696 -31.70 -30.84 14.00
N LEU A 697 -30.63 -31.64 13.87
CA LEU A 697 -30.40 -32.48 12.69
C LEU A 697 -31.49 -33.56 12.48
N GLU A 698 -32.04 -34.13 13.55
CA GLU A 698 -33.16 -35.10 13.44
C GLU A 698 -34.40 -34.45 12.82
N ILE A 699 -34.74 -33.23 13.23
CA ILE A 699 -35.86 -32.47 12.66
C ILE A 699 -35.61 -32.23 11.16
N LEU A 700 -34.42 -31.74 10.83
CA LEU A 700 -34.03 -31.43 9.45
C LEU A 700 -34.06 -32.67 8.56
N PHE A 701 -33.47 -33.79 8.98
CA PHE A 701 -33.41 -35.02 8.18
C PHE A 701 -34.80 -35.62 7.95
N LYS A 702 -35.69 -35.61 8.95
CA LYS A 702 -37.08 -36.05 8.77
C LYS A 702 -37.85 -35.15 7.81
N ALA A 703 -37.61 -33.84 7.82
CA ALA A 703 -38.22 -32.92 6.86
C ALA A 703 -37.72 -33.17 5.44
N LEU A 704 -36.41 -33.37 5.27
CA LEU A 704 -35.78 -33.70 3.99
C LEU A 704 -36.22 -35.06 3.45
N GLU A 705 -36.43 -36.05 4.31
CA GLU A 705 -36.96 -37.38 3.95
C GLU A 705 -38.34 -37.24 3.32
N LYS A 706 -39.25 -36.53 4.00
CA LYS A 706 -40.61 -36.26 3.51
C LYS A 706 -40.63 -35.47 2.20
N ALA A 707 -39.61 -34.65 1.97
CA ALA A 707 -39.43 -33.85 0.76
C ALA A 707 -38.63 -34.57 -0.34
N ASN A 708 -38.33 -35.86 -0.18
CA ASN A 708 -37.52 -36.68 -1.09
C ASN A 708 -36.20 -36.00 -1.50
N ALA A 709 -35.48 -35.43 -0.52
CA ALA A 709 -34.24 -34.68 -0.74
C ALA A 709 -33.03 -35.26 0.01
N LEU A 710 -33.17 -36.42 0.66
CA LEU A 710 -32.09 -37.05 1.43
C LEU A 710 -31.05 -37.77 0.57
N ASP A 711 -31.42 -38.20 -0.64
CA ASP A 711 -30.58 -39.01 -1.54
C ASP A 711 -29.28 -38.31 -1.94
N ARG A 712 -29.29 -36.97 -1.98
CA ARG A 712 -28.12 -36.15 -2.30
C ARG A 712 -27.32 -35.70 -1.09
N ILE A 713 -27.76 -36.01 0.13
CA ILE A 713 -27.18 -35.48 1.36
C ILE A 713 -26.35 -36.55 2.06
N SER A 714 -25.14 -36.18 2.45
CA SER A 714 -24.23 -37.00 3.24
C SER A 714 -23.96 -36.30 4.56
N PHE A 715 -24.27 -36.94 5.68
CA PHE A 715 -23.89 -36.44 6.99
C PHE A 715 -22.41 -36.78 7.19
N ASP A 716 -21.53 -35.77 7.23
CA ASP A 716 -20.08 -35.93 7.18
C ASP A 716 -19.40 -35.15 8.31
N LEU A 717 -18.86 -35.87 9.31
CA LEU A 717 -18.20 -35.25 10.48
C LEU A 717 -16.86 -34.61 10.14
N SER A 718 -16.27 -34.91 8.97
CA SER A 718 -15.06 -34.24 8.50
C SER A 718 -15.33 -32.82 7.98
N LEU A 719 -16.59 -32.44 7.76
CA LEU A 719 -16.93 -31.09 7.31
C LEU A 719 -16.73 -30.09 8.47
N ALA A 720 -15.53 -29.52 8.51
CA ALA A 720 -15.13 -28.47 9.44
C ALA A 720 -14.98 -27.10 8.75
N ARG A 721 -15.45 -26.97 7.50
CA ARG A 721 -15.44 -25.70 6.75
C ARG A 721 -16.37 -24.69 7.36
N GLY A 722 -15.88 -23.47 7.54
CA GLY A 722 -16.74 -22.38 7.93
C GLY A 722 -15.98 -21.12 8.18
N LEU A 723 -16.55 -20.00 7.74
CA LEU A 723 -16.16 -18.71 8.28
C LEU A 723 -16.50 -18.71 9.78
N ASP A 724 -15.70 -18.02 10.58
CA ASP A 724 -15.76 -18.03 12.06
C ASP A 724 -17.13 -17.65 12.64
N TYR A 725 -18.08 -17.22 11.80
CA TYR A 725 -19.40 -16.76 12.19
C TYR A 725 -20.51 -17.82 12.20
N TYR A 726 -20.28 -19.05 11.73
CA TYR A 726 -21.34 -20.10 11.78
C TYR A 726 -21.62 -20.57 13.21
N THR A 727 -22.91 -20.78 13.51
CA THR A 727 -23.43 -21.14 14.84
C THR A 727 -24.26 -22.42 14.85
N GLY A 728 -24.74 -22.86 13.68
CA GLY A 728 -25.64 -24.01 13.53
C GLY A 728 -25.20 -24.99 12.44
N VAL A 729 -26.13 -25.40 11.57
CA VAL A 729 -25.81 -26.26 10.42
C VAL A 729 -24.77 -25.63 9.50
N ILE A 730 -23.98 -26.48 8.88
CA ILE A 730 -22.98 -26.16 7.89
C ILE A 730 -23.17 -27.17 6.75
N TYR A 731 -23.13 -26.70 5.51
CA TYR A 731 -23.23 -27.57 4.36
C TYR A 731 -22.32 -27.13 3.22
N GLU A 732 -21.90 -28.12 2.44
CA GLU A 732 -21.02 -27.96 1.30
C GLU A 732 -21.45 -28.90 0.17
N ALA A 733 -21.79 -28.35 -1.00
CA ALA A 733 -22.05 -29.14 -2.19
C ALA A 733 -20.75 -29.40 -2.95
N VAL A 734 -20.48 -30.66 -3.26
CA VAL A 734 -19.30 -31.11 -4.01
C VAL A 734 -19.75 -31.80 -5.29
N PHE A 735 -19.12 -31.43 -6.40
CA PHE A 735 -19.37 -32.09 -7.68
C PHE A 735 -18.71 -33.48 -7.73
N LYS A 736 -19.44 -34.50 -8.19
CA LYS A 736 -19.00 -35.90 -8.26
C LYS A 736 -18.74 -36.40 -9.69
N GLY A 737 -18.75 -35.52 -10.69
CA GLY A 737 -18.45 -35.90 -12.07
C GLY A 737 -16.96 -36.14 -12.33
N VAL A 738 -16.65 -36.45 -13.59
CA VAL A 738 -15.30 -36.85 -14.04
C VAL A 738 -14.24 -35.77 -13.79
N THR A 739 -14.63 -34.50 -13.98
CA THR A 739 -13.76 -33.36 -13.72
C THR A 739 -13.83 -32.98 -12.25
N GLN A 740 -12.77 -33.25 -11.48
CA GLN A 740 -12.69 -32.78 -10.09
C GLN A 740 -12.53 -31.26 -10.04
N VAL A 741 -13.62 -30.55 -9.73
CA VAL A 741 -13.64 -29.10 -9.52
C VAL A 741 -13.76 -28.71 -8.04
N GLY A 742 -13.94 -29.70 -7.16
CA GLY A 742 -14.14 -29.52 -5.71
C GLY A 742 -15.53 -28.98 -5.36
N SER A 743 -15.61 -28.23 -4.27
CA SER A 743 -16.82 -27.57 -3.77
C SER A 743 -17.45 -26.57 -4.74
N ILE A 744 -18.75 -26.67 -4.99
CA ILE A 744 -19.51 -25.82 -5.91
C ILE A 744 -20.52 -24.92 -5.19
N ALA A 745 -20.89 -25.21 -3.95
CA ALA A 745 -21.69 -24.35 -3.09
C ALA A 745 -21.33 -24.59 -1.62
N ALA A 746 -21.52 -23.58 -0.78
CA ALA A 746 -21.37 -23.72 0.66
C ALA A 746 -22.31 -22.78 1.40
N GLY A 747 -22.66 -23.10 2.63
CA GLY A 747 -23.52 -22.28 3.45
C GLY A 747 -23.70 -22.81 4.86
N GLY A 748 -24.57 -22.16 5.62
CA GLY A 748 -24.84 -22.52 7.01
C GLY A 748 -25.60 -21.45 7.77
N ARG A 749 -25.84 -21.73 9.04
CA ARG A 749 -26.53 -20.86 10.00
C ARG A 749 -25.54 -20.00 10.79
N TYR A 750 -25.80 -18.70 10.92
CA TYR A 750 -24.87 -17.69 11.46
C TYR A 750 -25.58 -16.64 12.35
N ASP A 751 -26.21 -17.09 13.43
CA ASP A 751 -27.18 -16.28 14.19
C ASP A 751 -26.60 -15.03 14.88
N LYS A 752 -25.28 -14.99 15.08
CA LYS A 752 -24.60 -13.94 15.85
C LYS A 752 -24.09 -12.79 14.99
N LEU A 753 -24.07 -12.93 13.66
CA LEU A 753 -23.38 -11.97 12.78
C LEU A 753 -24.06 -10.60 12.75
N VAL A 754 -25.40 -10.57 12.67
CA VAL A 754 -26.18 -9.31 12.68
C VAL A 754 -26.02 -8.56 14.00
N GLY A 755 -25.99 -9.28 15.12
CA GLY A 755 -25.78 -8.68 16.44
C GLY A 755 -24.38 -8.12 16.65
N MET A 756 -23.44 -8.32 15.73
CA MET A 756 -22.16 -7.60 15.76
C MET A 756 -22.25 -6.18 15.20
N PHE A 757 -23.33 -5.84 14.50
CA PHE A 757 -23.59 -4.51 13.91
C PHE A 757 -24.72 -3.76 14.61
N SER A 758 -25.50 -4.44 15.45
CA SER A 758 -26.59 -3.84 16.23
C SER A 758 -26.74 -4.51 17.58
N ASN A 759 -27.41 -3.86 18.53
CA ASN A 759 -27.72 -4.45 19.83
C ASN A 759 -28.83 -5.54 19.76
N LYS A 760 -29.34 -5.87 18.56
CA LYS A 760 -30.37 -6.88 18.34
C LYS A 760 -29.77 -8.08 17.61
N GLN A 761 -30.03 -9.27 18.14
CA GLN A 761 -29.71 -10.51 17.44
C GLN A 761 -30.83 -10.83 16.44
N VAL A 762 -30.45 -11.09 15.20
CA VAL A 762 -31.35 -11.57 14.15
C VAL A 762 -30.75 -12.87 13.61
N PRO A 763 -31.35 -14.03 13.90
CA PRO A 763 -30.84 -15.30 13.42
C PRO A 763 -30.91 -15.36 11.90
N ALA A 764 -29.95 -16.03 11.27
CA ALA A 764 -29.85 -16.08 9.81
C ALA A 764 -29.21 -17.38 9.34
N VAL A 765 -29.66 -17.85 8.18
CA VAL A 765 -29.13 -19.02 7.48
C VAL A 765 -29.12 -18.74 5.98
N GLY A 766 -28.10 -19.23 5.28
CA GLY A 766 -28.01 -19.01 3.85
C GLY A 766 -26.96 -19.85 3.15
N VAL A 767 -26.99 -19.77 1.82
CA VAL A 767 -26.14 -20.52 0.90
C VAL A 767 -25.54 -19.61 -0.15
N SER A 768 -24.29 -19.88 -0.51
CA SER A 768 -23.56 -19.22 -1.58
C SER A 768 -23.13 -20.24 -2.63
N LEU A 769 -23.45 -19.98 -3.89
CA LEU A 769 -22.97 -20.78 -5.01
C LEU A 769 -21.61 -20.27 -5.48
N GLY A 770 -20.62 -21.17 -5.54
CA GLY A 770 -19.32 -20.96 -6.17
C GLY A 770 -19.42 -21.00 -7.69
N ILE A 771 -20.15 -20.02 -8.26
CA ILE A 771 -20.61 -20.05 -9.65
C ILE A 771 -19.49 -20.14 -10.68
N GLU A 772 -18.28 -19.65 -10.40
CA GLU A 772 -17.15 -19.78 -11.34
C GLU A 772 -16.80 -21.24 -11.67
N ARG A 773 -16.99 -22.17 -10.72
CA ARG A 773 -16.78 -23.61 -10.96
C ARG A 773 -17.93 -24.22 -11.75
N VAL A 774 -19.16 -23.77 -11.49
CA VAL A 774 -20.35 -24.14 -12.27
C VAL A 774 -20.19 -23.71 -13.73
N PHE A 775 -19.75 -22.47 -13.97
CA PHE A 775 -19.45 -21.98 -15.33
C PHE A 775 -18.40 -22.85 -16.03
N ALA A 776 -17.34 -23.26 -15.33
CA ALA A 776 -16.32 -24.13 -15.92
C ALA A 776 -16.88 -25.50 -16.34
N ILE A 777 -17.81 -26.07 -15.56
CA ILE A 777 -18.48 -27.33 -15.92
C ILE A 777 -19.39 -27.11 -17.14
N MET A 778 -20.22 -26.08 -17.13
CA MET A 778 -21.15 -25.78 -18.24
C MET A 778 -20.40 -25.48 -19.54
N GLU A 779 -19.30 -24.71 -19.47
CA GLU A 779 -18.40 -24.45 -20.61
C GLU A 779 -17.79 -25.74 -21.17
N GLN A 780 -17.47 -26.71 -20.32
CA GLN A 780 -16.95 -28.00 -20.75
C GLN A 780 -18.03 -28.84 -21.44
N GLN A 781 -19.21 -28.96 -20.83
CA GLN A 781 -20.34 -29.71 -21.40
C GLN A 781 -20.76 -29.15 -22.77
N GLU A 782 -20.76 -27.83 -22.95
CA GLU A 782 -21.13 -27.21 -24.24
C GLU A 782 -20.06 -27.43 -25.31
N LYS A 783 -18.78 -27.48 -24.93
CA LYS A 783 -17.69 -27.87 -25.85
C LYS A 783 -17.78 -29.33 -26.27
N GLU A 784 -18.19 -30.22 -25.37
CA GLU A 784 -18.40 -31.65 -25.67
C GLU A 784 -19.59 -31.83 -26.63
N LYS A 785 -20.73 -31.16 -26.36
CA LYS A 785 -21.90 -31.14 -27.26
C LYS A 785 -21.56 -30.61 -28.66
N ASN A 786 -20.71 -29.59 -28.77
CA ASN A 786 -20.29 -29.04 -30.06
C ASN A 786 -19.27 -29.92 -30.81
N ARG A 787 -18.60 -30.86 -30.14
CA ARG A 787 -17.63 -31.79 -30.75
C ARG A 787 -18.28 -33.07 -31.29
N ASP A 788 -19.40 -33.49 -30.72
CA ASP A 788 -20.22 -34.60 -31.22
C ASP A 788 -21.59 -34.08 -31.70
N PRO A 789 -21.71 -33.60 -32.96
CA PRO A 789 -23.00 -33.17 -33.52
C PRO A 789 -23.93 -34.35 -33.87
N GLY A 790 -23.61 -35.57 -33.44
CA GLY A 790 -24.33 -36.80 -33.75
C GLY A 790 -25.02 -37.41 -32.54
N HIS A 791 -25.97 -36.70 -31.93
CA HIS A 791 -27.04 -37.34 -31.17
C HIS A 791 -28.38 -36.61 -31.29
#